data_AF-A0A8J2MJ21-F1
#
_entry.id   AF-A0A8J2MJ21-F1
#
_cell.length_a   1.000
_cell.length_b   1.000
_cell.length_c   1.000
_cell.angle_alpha   90.00
_cell.angle_beta   90.00
_cell.angle_gamma   90.00
#
_symmetry.space_group_name_H-M   'P 1'
#
loop_
_entity.id
_entity.type
_entity.pdbx_description
1 polymer ?
#
loop_
_entity_poly.entity_id
_entity_poly.type
_entity_poly.pdbx_seq_one_letter_code
_entity_poly.pdbx_strand_id
1 'polypeptide(L)'
;MAVRPQNMHDGGIVERRLRPIYDWLDNGNNKKALQEAEKVLKKSPSLQAARALKALALFRLGKGAEAQSVLEALAQEKPCDDTTLQAMTISYRESQQFHKVCALYEAAVKVEPTSEELYSHLFMSYVRVGDFRSQQRVAMALYKFAPKNPYYFWAVMSIVLQAKTTDDPTKKGILLTLAQRMVDNFISENKMEAEQEARLYVMILELQEKWTDILRFIEGPLYSQLVPGSTAQASIPYLKKLGDWRRLNLVCKELLFDNQDRWDYYLPYLDSVFKLMDNTDSDNDSSVDDTAEKCHEFICQLVESMSSGRTLRGPYLARLELWKRLSVHGDPTSLLGSGVALCIQYLRVFANKPCAVPDLKPYLAIIPQKEREEHCRDFLTCLGFDENSEPESPDDIQRHISCLCAWQLTSPVRTGEEYLMIASLLRYQYLRCVNKKLITATLTEFCAADGYGTLAAHFYFYAAVQQQSATPILEALSLLELVLHNSPSNFHAKLLLITLYHVLGNGPAADSVYRRLEAKHVQLLSLGWIHAARLAPGLAHTRALRLLADTHAFHKHHGKDCMEHLTYAYKYGTFEKLLELREWGARLEACAWCSLAGRERALLPLLAGPTAPMHAPHPLPDPLTDNRDLNAIVSWEQPQYIDPGMKERSFEHDVAYLRLKDGIVSCIALCIECADNRSLEEKKVQLDEMQTCIEAFSSAMEKCKEKYSGKQRLCLTTPFPSRIIAFVNSPVPYRELYVLMVSVVRAVCAGDGPASRDRGASLRPLLADSREHLAAAVHTDLWAQRETLEFFSNYLEFIGVITFLLGVCHEVTAQNNTKKSKRKTNQSPDQILTTQMLSVLNDDVQEIVAFLEEIFENWPNFDYNNSLEEQMTELDINNKYQCPVKQKLKEGIQEIVTEVKTMLKKKSKYLKSLQ
;
A
#
# COMPACT_ATOMS: atom_id res chain seq x y z
N MET A 1 -6.64 4.86 22.74
CA MET A 1 -5.69 4.80 23.86
C MET A 1 -6.44 5.08 25.14
N ALA A 2 -6.22 4.29 26.19
CA ALA A 2 -6.70 4.65 27.52
C ALA A 2 -6.03 5.96 27.95
N VAL A 3 -6.83 6.90 28.44
CA VAL A 3 -6.42 8.18 29.00
C VAL A 3 -5.92 7.98 30.43
N ARG A 4 -6.29 6.86 31.07
CA ARG A 4 -5.84 6.50 32.42
C ARG A 4 -4.34 6.11 32.45
N PRO A 5 -3.54 6.66 33.38
CA PRO A 5 -2.17 6.24 33.61
C PRO A 5 -2.09 4.77 34.09
N GLN A 6 -1.09 4.00 33.63
CA GLN A 6 -0.91 2.59 33.99
C GLN A 6 -0.29 2.36 35.39
N ASN A 7 0.48 3.33 35.89
CA ASN A 7 1.11 3.27 37.22
C ASN A 7 0.55 4.40 38.11
N MET A 8 -0.64 4.21 38.68
CA MET A 8 -1.11 5.08 39.76
C MET A 8 -0.88 4.37 41.10
N HIS A 9 -0.17 5.03 42.02
CA HIS A 9 -0.13 4.58 43.41
C HIS A 9 -1.55 4.67 44.00
N ASP A 10 -2.06 3.51 44.44
CA ASP A 10 -3.43 3.29 44.90
C ASP A 10 -3.78 4.20 46.11
N GLY A 11 -4.81 5.06 45.98
CA GLY A 11 -5.65 5.44 47.13
C GLY A 11 -5.96 6.91 47.41
N GLY A 12 -5.54 7.86 46.59
CA GLY A 12 -5.77 9.30 46.85
C GLY A 12 -7.22 9.78 46.65
N ILE A 13 -7.70 10.72 47.49
CA ILE A 13 -9.04 11.36 47.33
C ILE A 13 -9.19 12.04 45.95
N VAL A 14 -8.09 12.58 45.42
CA VAL A 14 -8.05 13.23 44.10
C VAL A 14 -8.26 12.22 42.98
N GLU A 15 -7.63 11.04 43.07
CA GLU A 15 -7.76 9.97 42.08
C GLU A 15 -9.22 9.48 41.97
N ARG A 16 -9.88 9.23 43.11
CA ARG A 16 -11.30 8.82 43.13
C ARG A 16 -12.23 9.84 42.48
N ARG A 17 -11.88 11.13 42.53
CA ARG A 17 -12.64 12.22 41.88
C ARG A 17 -12.38 12.30 40.38
N LEU A 18 -11.17 11.98 39.92
CA LEU A 18 -10.81 12.02 38.50
C LEU A 18 -11.23 10.77 37.73
N ARG A 19 -11.33 9.61 38.40
CA ARG A 19 -11.68 8.32 37.79
C ARG A 19 -12.94 8.33 36.91
N PRO A 20 -14.07 8.93 37.32
CA PRO A 20 -15.25 9.02 36.44
C PRO A 20 -14.97 9.80 35.14
N ILE A 21 -14.08 10.79 35.17
CA ILE A 21 -13.70 11.56 33.98
C ILE A 21 -12.92 10.67 33.01
N TYR A 22 -11.93 9.92 33.52
CA TYR A 22 -11.16 8.96 32.73
C TYR A 22 -12.07 7.88 32.12
N ASP A 23 -12.95 7.27 32.91
CA ASP A 23 -13.85 6.21 32.43
C ASP A 23 -14.74 6.70 31.27
N TRP A 24 -15.27 7.93 31.34
CA TRP A 24 -16.07 8.48 30.24
C TRP A 24 -15.24 8.87 29.02
N LEU A 25 -14.01 9.35 29.20
CA LEU A 25 -13.08 9.64 28.10
C LEU A 25 -12.65 8.36 27.38
N ASP A 26 -12.41 7.28 28.12
CA ASP A 26 -12.00 5.97 27.58
C ASP A 26 -13.16 5.27 26.86
N ASN A 27 -14.39 5.45 27.35
CA ASN A 27 -15.61 5.01 26.66
C ASN A 27 -16.01 5.90 25.45
N GLY A 28 -15.22 6.93 25.13
CA GLY A 28 -15.48 7.84 24.00
C GLY A 28 -16.65 8.82 24.20
N ASN A 29 -17.27 8.86 25.39
CA ASN A 29 -18.39 9.76 25.67
C ASN A 29 -17.90 11.10 26.21
N ASN A 30 -17.38 11.93 25.30
CA ASN A 30 -16.75 13.21 25.64
C ASN A 30 -17.73 14.23 26.27
N LYS A 31 -19.04 14.13 25.99
CA LYS A 31 -20.06 15.00 26.61
C LYS A 31 -20.21 14.71 28.10
N LYS A 32 -20.30 13.43 28.49
CA LYS A 32 -20.37 13.04 29.90
C LYS A 32 -19.05 13.31 30.63
N ALA A 33 -17.91 13.06 29.97
CA ALA A 33 -16.61 13.41 30.51
C ALA A 33 -16.50 14.90 30.86
N LEU A 34 -16.97 15.79 29.96
CA LEU A 34 -17.01 17.23 30.20
C LEU A 34 -17.89 17.58 31.41
N GLN A 35 -19.07 16.98 31.55
CA GLN A 35 -19.97 17.21 32.68
C GLN A 35 -19.35 16.77 34.01
N GLU A 36 -18.70 15.61 34.05
CA GLU A 36 -18.01 15.14 35.25
C GLU A 36 -16.80 16.04 35.60
N ALA A 37 -16.03 16.48 34.60
CA ALA A 37 -14.94 17.42 34.82
C ALA A 37 -15.44 18.75 35.41
N GLU A 38 -16.56 19.29 34.91
CA GLU A 38 -17.18 20.49 35.46
C GLU A 38 -17.72 20.29 36.89
N LYS A 39 -18.28 19.12 37.20
CA LYS A 39 -18.71 18.78 38.58
C LYS A 39 -17.53 18.76 39.54
N VAL A 40 -16.39 18.21 39.14
CA VAL A 40 -15.16 18.18 39.94
C VAL A 40 -14.63 19.61 40.12
N LEU A 41 -14.59 20.41 39.05
CA LEU A 41 -14.09 21.79 39.11
C LEU A 41 -15.00 22.73 39.91
N LYS A 42 -16.31 22.47 40.00
CA LYS A 42 -17.20 23.19 40.93
C LYS A 42 -16.82 22.97 42.39
N LYS A 43 -16.35 21.77 42.74
CA LYS A 43 -15.93 21.43 44.12
C LYS A 43 -14.46 21.76 44.40
N SER A 44 -13.62 21.79 43.36
CA SER A 44 -12.18 22.01 43.47
C SER A 44 -11.67 22.80 42.25
N PRO A 45 -11.90 24.12 42.21
CA PRO A 45 -11.56 24.94 41.03
C PRO A 45 -10.06 24.99 40.70
N SER A 46 -9.20 24.84 41.70
CA SER A 46 -7.74 24.88 41.55
C SER A 46 -7.13 23.58 41.02
N LEU A 47 -7.89 22.48 40.94
CA LEU A 47 -7.37 21.18 40.54
C LEU A 47 -6.95 21.17 39.05
N GLN A 48 -5.64 21.24 38.82
CA GLN A 48 -5.04 21.36 37.48
C GLN A 48 -5.37 20.15 36.58
N ALA A 49 -5.23 18.92 37.10
CA ALA A 49 -5.55 17.70 36.36
C ALA A 49 -7.00 17.67 35.81
N ALA A 50 -7.99 18.12 36.59
CA ALA A 50 -9.38 18.20 36.13
C ALA A 50 -9.58 19.26 35.03
N ARG A 51 -8.85 20.39 35.09
CA ARG A 51 -8.85 21.39 34.00
C ARG A 51 -8.20 20.85 32.74
N ALA A 52 -7.13 20.08 32.84
CA ALA A 52 -6.48 19.42 31.71
C ALA A 52 -7.41 18.38 31.04
N LEU A 53 -8.08 17.53 31.82
CA LEU A 53 -9.06 16.57 31.30
C LEU A 53 -10.30 17.26 30.70
N LYS A 54 -10.73 18.41 31.25
CA LYS A 54 -11.76 19.26 30.63
C LYS A 54 -11.32 19.73 29.25
N ALA A 55 -10.08 20.20 29.10
CA ALA A 55 -9.56 20.63 27.80
C ALA A 55 -9.55 19.47 26.78
N LEU A 56 -9.15 18.27 27.20
CA LEU A 56 -9.20 17.07 26.35
C LEU A 56 -10.65 16.77 25.89
N ALA A 57 -11.61 16.80 26.81
CA ALA A 57 -13.03 16.59 26.47
C ALA A 57 -13.56 17.64 25.50
N LEU A 58 -13.22 18.93 25.70
CA LEU A 58 -13.57 20.03 24.80
C LEU A 58 -12.97 19.84 23.41
N PHE A 59 -11.69 19.47 23.33
CA PHE A 59 -11.01 19.20 22.07
C PHE A 59 -11.70 18.09 21.28
N ARG A 60 -11.99 16.95 21.93
CA ARG A 60 -12.69 15.82 21.31
C ARG A 60 -14.16 16.12 20.94
N LEU A 61 -14.75 17.19 21.46
CA LEU A 61 -16.07 17.70 21.07
C LEU A 61 -16.02 18.70 19.91
N GLY A 62 -14.84 18.95 19.33
CA GLY A 62 -14.66 19.90 18.23
C GLY A 62 -14.45 21.35 18.67
N LYS A 63 -14.34 21.62 19.98
CA LYS A 63 -14.14 22.96 20.55
C LYS A 63 -12.66 23.27 20.76
N GLY A 64 -11.87 23.21 19.69
CA GLY A 64 -10.41 23.33 19.75
C GLY A 64 -9.90 24.64 20.37
N ALA A 65 -10.51 25.77 20.03
CA ALA A 65 -10.10 27.08 20.55
C ALA A 65 -10.31 27.21 22.08
N GLU A 66 -11.45 26.74 22.59
CA GLU A 66 -11.72 26.71 24.04
C GLU A 66 -10.74 25.80 24.78
N ALA A 67 -10.48 24.60 24.23
CA ALA A 67 -9.51 23.67 24.79
C ALA A 67 -8.09 24.27 24.84
N GLN A 68 -7.69 24.95 23.76
CA GLN A 68 -6.37 25.57 23.64
C GLN A 68 -6.16 26.68 24.69
N SER A 69 -7.17 27.52 24.91
CA SER A 69 -7.12 28.56 25.95
C SER A 69 -6.92 27.98 27.35
N VAL A 70 -7.61 26.88 27.68
CA VAL A 70 -7.45 26.20 28.97
C VAL A 70 -6.05 25.62 29.13
N LEU A 71 -5.51 24.98 28.08
CA LEU A 71 -4.17 24.40 28.10
C LEU A 71 -3.07 25.46 28.24
N GLU A 72 -3.21 26.61 27.59
CA GLU A 72 -2.25 27.71 27.68
C GLU A 72 -2.24 28.35 29.07
N ALA A 73 -3.41 28.54 29.69
CA ALA A 73 -3.51 28.99 31.06
C ALA A 73 -2.82 28.01 32.03
N LEU A 74 -3.04 26.70 31.86
CA LEU A 74 -2.38 25.67 32.66
C LEU A 74 -0.85 25.65 32.46
N ALA A 75 -0.37 25.81 31.23
CA ALA A 75 1.06 25.81 30.94
C ALA A 75 1.80 26.97 31.65
N GLN A 76 1.15 28.13 31.81
CA GLN A 76 1.72 29.27 32.54
C GLN A 76 1.88 29.00 34.05
N GLU A 77 1.06 28.12 34.62
CA GLU A 77 1.15 27.71 36.02
C GLU A 77 2.32 26.74 36.29
N LYS A 78 3.03 26.28 35.23
CA LYS A 78 4.19 25.37 35.29
C LYS A 78 3.93 24.13 36.17
N PRO A 79 2.92 23.31 35.84
CA PRO A 79 2.63 22.10 36.60
C PRO A 79 3.82 21.14 36.59
N CYS A 80 4.06 20.47 37.71
CA CYS A 80 5.12 19.46 37.85
C CYS A 80 4.56 18.08 38.23
N ASP A 81 3.27 17.96 38.55
CA ASP A 81 2.66 16.67 38.89
C ASP A 81 2.36 15.84 37.63
N ASP A 82 2.67 14.55 37.70
CA ASP A 82 2.53 13.61 36.58
C ASP A 82 1.09 13.54 36.04
N THR A 83 0.08 13.58 36.92
CA THR A 83 -1.32 13.46 36.51
C THR A 83 -1.79 14.60 35.60
N THR A 84 -1.40 15.84 35.93
CA THR A 84 -1.68 17.02 35.11
C THR A 84 -0.87 16.98 33.82
N LEU A 85 0.43 16.69 33.93
CA LEU A 85 1.35 16.66 32.78
C LEU A 85 0.94 15.61 31.73
N GLN A 86 0.52 14.42 32.15
CA GLN A 86 0.04 13.38 31.25
C GLN A 86 -1.28 13.79 30.56
N ALA A 87 -2.24 14.36 31.30
CA ALA A 87 -3.50 14.82 30.72
C ALA A 87 -3.29 15.95 29.68
N MET A 88 -2.38 16.89 29.95
CA MET A 88 -1.96 17.92 28.99
C MET A 88 -1.23 17.30 27.80
N THR A 89 -0.35 16.33 28.02
CA THR A 89 0.40 15.63 26.97
C THR A 89 -0.55 14.92 26.00
N ILE A 90 -1.57 14.22 26.50
CA ILE A 90 -2.58 13.56 25.65
C ILE A 90 -3.31 14.60 24.80
N SER A 91 -3.72 15.72 25.39
CA SER A 91 -4.40 16.80 24.68
C SER A 91 -3.53 17.38 23.57
N TYR A 92 -2.27 17.71 23.86
CA TYR A 92 -1.34 18.24 22.85
C TYR A 92 -0.99 17.21 21.76
N ARG A 93 -0.88 15.92 22.08
CA ARG A 93 -0.66 14.83 21.11
C ARG A 93 -1.86 14.67 20.17
N GLU A 94 -3.08 14.68 20.71
CA GLU A 94 -4.29 14.61 19.90
C GLU A 94 -4.46 15.83 18.98
N SER A 95 -4.02 17.00 19.44
CA SER A 95 -3.98 18.23 18.64
C SER A 95 -2.73 18.41 17.76
N GLN A 96 -1.84 17.40 17.68
CA GLN A 96 -0.59 17.45 16.89
C GLN A 96 0.39 18.59 17.26
N GLN A 97 0.34 19.08 18.51
CA GLN A 97 1.20 20.16 19.01
C GLN A 97 2.37 19.59 19.83
N PHE A 98 3.20 18.73 19.21
CA PHE A 98 4.26 18.00 19.90
C PHE A 98 5.33 18.91 20.54
N HIS A 99 5.66 20.04 19.93
CA HIS A 99 6.61 21.01 20.50
C HIS A 99 6.16 21.59 21.84
N LYS A 100 4.85 21.74 22.06
CA LYS A 100 4.32 22.23 23.35
C LYS A 100 4.50 21.19 24.46
N VAL A 101 4.52 19.90 24.12
CA VAL A 101 4.85 18.82 25.06
C VAL A 101 6.31 18.95 25.52
N CYS A 102 7.24 19.23 24.60
CA CYS A 102 8.64 19.47 24.98
C CYS A 102 8.76 20.66 25.94
N ALA A 103 8.16 21.80 25.59
CA ALA A 103 8.20 23.01 26.44
C ALA A 103 7.57 22.78 27.83
N LEU A 104 6.51 21.97 27.90
CA LEU A 104 5.85 21.58 29.15
C LEU A 104 6.81 20.81 30.08
N TYR A 105 7.46 19.75 29.58
CA TYR A 105 8.40 18.98 30.38
C TYR A 105 9.72 19.72 30.66
N GLU A 106 10.17 20.61 29.76
CA GLU A 106 11.31 21.51 30.04
C GLU A 106 11.04 22.41 31.24
N ALA A 107 9.81 22.92 31.37
CA ALA A 107 9.40 23.72 32.52
C ALA A 107 9.33 22.87 33.80
N ALA A 108 8.77 21.67 33.73
CA ALA A 108 8.66 20.76 34.86
C ALA A 108 10.04 20.35 35.40
N VAL A 109 10.98 19.97 34.53
CA VAL A 109 12.35 19.60 34.90
C VAL A 109 13.12 20.76 35.53
N LYS A 110 12.84 22.02 35.17
CA LYS A 110 13.43 23.19 35.83
C LYS A 110 12.91 23.40 37.25
N VAL A 111 11.67 23.00 37.52
CA VAL A 111 11.06 23.06 38.87
C VAL A 111 11.59 21.93 39.74
N GLU A 112 11.70 20.72 39.18
CA GLU A 112 12.19 19.52 39.89
C GLU A 112 13.36 18.84 39.14
N PRO A 113 14.61 19.35 39.30
CA PRO A 113 15.76 18.90 38.52
C PRO A 113 16.31 17.51 38.86
N THR A 114 15.76 16.83 39.87
CA THR A 114 16.22 15.53 40.35
C THR A 114 15.28 14.37 39.98
N SER A 115 14.17 14.65 39.29
CA SER A 115 13.17 13.64 38.94
C SER A 115 13.55 12.85 37.69
N GLU A 116 13.94 11.58 37.87
CA GLU A 116 14.27 10.65 36.78
C GLU A 116 13.10 10.48 35.78
N GLU A 117 11.87 10.47 36.29
CA GLU A 117 10.65 10.31 35.50
C GLU A 117 10.41 11.52 34.58
N LEU A 118 10.54 12.75 35.10
CA LEU A 118 10.36 13.97 34.29
C LEU A 118 11.40 14.08 33.18
N TYR A 119 12.66 13.73 33.46
CA TYR A 119 13.71 13.67 32.43
C TYR A 119 13.43 12.59 31.38
N SER A 120 12.92 11.43 31.80
CA SER A 120 12.53 10.36 30.87
C SER A 120 11.37 10.80 29.97
N HIS A 121 10.35 11.47 30.51
CA HIS A 121 9.25 12.04 29.73
C HIS A 121 9.72 13.15 28.78
N LEU A 122 10.61 14.03 29.24
CA LEU A 122 11.22 15.06 28.42
C LEU A 122 12.00 14.44 27.25
N PHE A 123 12.84 13.44 27.51
CA PHE A 123 13.57 12.72 26.47
C PHE A 123 12.60 12.13 25.43
N MET A 124 11.57 11.41 25.89
CA MET A 124 10.56 10.80 25.01
C MET A 124 9.72 11.84 24.24
N SER A 125 9.57 13.06 24.75
CA SER A 125 8.93 14.15 24.00
C SER A 125 9.81 14.61 22.83
N TYR A 126 11.13 14.73 23.03
CA TYR A 126 12.06 15.03 21.94
C TYR A 126 12.23 13.88 20.96
N VAL A 127 12.05 12.61 21.38
CA VAL A 127 11.98 11.46 20.46
C VAL A 127 10.84 11.62 19.46
N ARG A 128 9.65 12.02 19.92
CA ARG A 128 8.46 12.23 19.08
C ARG A 128 8.59 13.41 18.12
N VAL A 129 9.31 14.45 18.52
CA VAL A 129 9.58 15.63 17.67
C VAL A 129 10.76 15.40 16.71
N GLY A 130 11.64 14.44 17.01
CA GLY A 130 12.86 14.22 16.25
C GLY A 130 13.98 15.22 16.53
N ASP A 131 13.98 15.90 17.69
CA ASP A 131 15.09 16.78 18.09
C ASP A 131 16.21 15.98 18.76
N PHE A 132 17.11 15.43 17.97
CA PHE A 132 18.21 14.57 18.45
C PHE A 132 19.25 15.33 19.29
N ARG A 133 19.42 16.63 19.06
CA ARG A 133 20.36 17.45 19.82
C ARG A 133 19.86 17.62 21.26
N SER A 134 18.58 17.92 21.40
CA SER A 134 17.96 18.01 22.71
C SER A 134 17.87 16.64 23.40
N GLN A 135 17.59 15.56 22.65
CA GLN A 135 17.66 14.20 23.19
C GLN A 135 19.03 13.88 23.81
N GLN A 136 20.13 14.12 23.08
CA GLN A 136 21.48 13.90 23.57
C GLN A 136 21.74 14.67 24.88
N ARG A 137 21.39 15.96 24.91
CA ARG A 137 21.59 16.82 26.08
C ARG A 137 20.83 16.32 27.30
N VAL A 138 19.56 15.94 27.13
CA VAL A 138 18.70 15.43 28.20
C VAL A 138 19.18 14.06 28.69
N ALA A 139 19.53 13.15 27.79
CA ALA A 139 20.04 11.83 28.13
C ALA A 139 21.36 11.91 28.92
N MET A 140 22.27 12.80 28.52
CA MET A 140 23.52 13.04 29.27
C MET A 140 23.27 13.69 30.64
N ALA A 141 22.33 14.62 30.74
CA ALA A 141 21.94 15.22 32.02
C ALA A 141 21.35 14.16 32.96
N LEU A 142 20.47 13.29 32.44
CA LEU A 142 19.88 12.17 33.15
C LEU A 142 20.94 11.18 33.64
N TYR A 143 21.85 10.76 32.76
CA TYR A 143 22.94 9.86 33.11
C TYR A 143 23.86 10.43 34.21
N LYS A 144 24.06 11.76 34.24
CA LYS A 144 24.94 12.40 35.21
C LYS A 144 24.46 12.24 36.67
N PHE A 145 23.15 12.32 36.92
CA PHE A 145 22.61 12.15 38.27
C PHE A 145 22.06 10.74 38.54
N ALA A 146 21.67 10.01 37.50
CA ALA A 146 21.22 8.63 37.56
C ALA A 146 22.05 7.78 36.57
N PRO A 147 23.23 7.27 36.98
CA PRO A 147 24.19 6.64 36.07
C PRO A 147 23.81 5.20 35.70
N LYS A 148 22.72 5.03 34.93
CA LYS A 148 22.28 3.75 34.36
C LYS A 148 22.75 3.63 32.90
N ASN A 149 23.29 2.48 32.50
CA ASN A 149 23.77 2.25 31.13
C ASN A 149 22.76 2.65 30.03
N PRO A 150 21.45 2.31 30.14
CA PRO A 150 20.48 2.67 29.09
C PRO A 150 20.45 4.17 28.78
N TYR A 151 20.60 5.06 29.76
CA TYR A 151 20.59 6.51 29.52
C TYR A 151 21.84 6.99 28.79
N TYR A 152 22.98 6.35 29.05
CA TYR A 152 24.20 6.60 28.28
C TYR A 152 24.00 6.20 26.82
N PHE A 153 23.47 5.01 26.58
CA PHE A 153 23.20 4.50 25.23
C PHE A 153 22.05 5.24 24.53
N TRP A 154 21.11 5.84 25.26
CA TRP A 154 20.16 6.81 24.70
C TRP A 154 20.90 8.02 24.11
N ALA A 155 21.87 8.58 24.84
CA ALA A 155 22.68 9.69 24.34
C ALA A 155 23.51 9.27 23.11
N VAL A 156 24.17 8.11 23.16
CA VAL A 156 24.93 7.56 22.02
C VAL A 156 24.04 7.41 20.79
N MET A 157 22.86 6.78 20.94
CA MET A 157 21.95 6.59 19.81
C MET A 157 21.41 7.93 19.28
N SER A 158 21.15 8.92 20.13
CA SER A 158 20.79 10.26 19.67
C SER A 158 21.91 10.95 18.89
N ILE A 159 23.19 10.70 19.20
CA ILE A 159 24.32 11.17 18.39
C ILE A 159 24.34 10.47 17.02
N VAL A 160 24.09 9.16 17.00
CA VAL A 160 23.99 8.39 15.74
C VAL A 160 22.86 8.92 14.86
N LEU A 161 21.69 9.22 15.43
CA LEU A 161 20.58 9.85 14.70
C LEU A 161 20.96 11.24 14.17
N GLN A 162 21.67 12.08 14.94
CA GLN A 162 22.18 13.37 14.43
C GLN A 162 23.11 13.16 13.22
N ALA A 163 23.96 12.14 13.25
CA ALA A 163 24.87 11.84 12.15
C ALA A 163 24.13 11.34 10.90
N LYS A 164 23.01 10.63 11.07
CA LYS A 164 22.17 10.15 9.97
C LYS A 164 21.32 11.24 9.32
N THR A 165 20.89 12.25 10.08
CA THR A 165 20.02 13.32 9.57
C THR A 165 20.76 14.56 9.10
N THR A 166 22.09 14.60 9.19
CA THR A 166 22.89 15.74 8.71
C THR A 166 23.38 15.49 7.29
N ASP A 167 23.22 16.47 6.41
CA ASP A 167 23.72 16.40 5.03
C ASP A 167 25.23 16.70 4.93
N ASP A 168 25.81 17.35 5.96
CA ASP A 168 27.23 17.66 6.03
C ASP A 168 28.08 16.40 6.37
N PRO A 169 28.94 15.92 5.44
CA PRO A 169 29.74 14.72 5.65
C PRO A 169 30.81 14.89 6.74
N THR A 170 31.33 16.10 6.92
CA THR A 170 32.34 16.40 7.95
C THR A 170 31.73 16.27 9.33
N LYS A 171 30.57 16.90 9.52
CA LYS A 171 29.81 16.84 10.76
C LYS A 171 29.35 15.41 11.06
N LYS A 172 28.91 14.66 10.04
CA LYS A 172 28.57 13.24 10.16
C LYS A 172 29.77 12.43 10.69
N GLY A 173 30.95 12.59 10.09
CA GLY A 173 32.17 11.90 10.54
C GLY A 173 32.55 12.23 11.98
N ILE A 174 32.46 13.50 12.39
CA ILE A 174 32.75 13.95 13.76
C ILE A 174 31.77 13.30 14.75
N LEU A 175 30.46 13.30 14.45
CA LEU A 175 29.43 12.73 15.31
C LEU A 175 29.59 11.22 15.47
N LEU A 176 29.87 10.50 14.39
CA LEU A 176 30.12 9.05 14.46
C LEU A 176 31.40 8.73 15.24
N THR A 177 32.46 9.51 15.07
CA THR A 177 33.70 9.35 15.84
C THR A 177 33.47 9.61 17.33
N LEU A 178 32.63 10.59 17.68
CA LEU A 178 32.23 10.85 19.05
C LEU A 178 31.44 9.67 19.63
N ALA A 179 30.43 9.17 18.91
CA ALA A 179 29.64 8.02 19.34
C ALA A 179 30.53 6.78 19.55
N GLN A 180 31.47 6.52 18.64
CA GLN A 180 32.43 5.43 18.78
C GLN A 180 33.28 5.59 20.04
N ARG A 181 33.90 6.76 20.24
CA ARG A 181 34.75 7.03 21.41
C ARG A 181 34.00 6.84 22.73
N MET A 182 32.73 7.24 22.77
CA MET A 182 31.87 7.03 23.93
C MET A 182 31.74 5.54 24.27
N VAL A 183 31.50 4.70 23.27
CA VAL A 183 31.38 3.25 23.46
C VAL A 183 32.74 2.61 23.73
N ASP A 184 33.82 3.02 23.05
CA ASP A 184 35.20 2.56 23.30
C ASP A 184 35.61 2.77 24.75
N ASN A 185 35.30 3.94 25.31
CA ASN A 185 35.54 4.24 26.73
C ASN A 185 34.75 3.27 27.62
N PHE A 186 33.49 3.01 27.30
CA PHE A 186 32.63 2.09 28.05
C PHE A 186 33.15 0.65 28.02
N ILE A 187 33.68 0.20 26.88
CA ILE A 187 34.35 -1.09 26.71
C ILE A 187 35.63 -1.13 27.54
N SER A 188 36.47 -0.08 27.48
CA SER A 188 37.73 -0.01 28.22
C SER A 188 37.54 -0.01 29.76
N GLU A 189 36.39 0.49 30.22
CA GLU A 189 35.99 0.50 31.62
C GLU A 189 35.28 -0.79 32.07
N ASN A 190 35.13 -1.79 31.18
CA ASN A 190 34.39 -3.04 31.41
C ASN A 190 32.93 -2.82 31.88
N LYS A 191 32.25 -1.79 31.35
CA LYS A 191 30.86 -1.44 31.71
C LYS A 191 29.82 -1.94 30.72
N MET A 192 30.24 -2.47 29.57
CA MET A 192 29.33 -3.02 28.57
C MET A 192 28.82 -4.39 29.05
N GLU A 193 27.51 -4.51 29.22
CA GLU A 193 26.85 -5.65 29.89
C GLU A 193 25.70 -6.24 29.07
N ALA A 194 25.23 -5.55 28.02
CA ALA A 194 24.05 -5.94 27.28
C ALA A 194 24.29 -6.14 25.77
N GLU A 195 23.60 -7.10 25.18
CA GLU A 195 23.62 -7.37 23.72
C GLU A 195 23.28 -6.13 22.89
N GLN A 196 22.32 -5.33 23.36
CA GLN A 196 21.88 -4.10 22.69
C GLN A 196 23.00 -3.07 22.54
N GLU A 197 23.92 -3.04 23.50
CA GLU A 197 25.06 -2.13 23.53
C GLU A 197 26.11 -2.56 22.49
N ALA A 198 26.38 -3.88 22.41
CA ALA A 198 27.26 -4.48 21.40
C ALA A 198 26.72 -4.26 19.98
N ARG A 199 25.42 -4.47 19.78
CA ARG A 199 24.73 -4.20 18.50
C ARG A 199 24.80 -2.73 18.08
N LEU A 200 24.58 -1.81 19.02
CA LEU A 200 24.75 -0.38 18.74
C LEU A 200 26.19 -0.04 18.35
N TYR A 201 27.18 -0.66 18.99
CA TYR A 201 28.59 -0.47 18.65
C TYR A 201 28.90 -0.95 17.23
N VAL A 202 28.44 -2.14 16.85
CA VAL A 202 28.56 -2.67 15.49
C VAL A 202 27.92 -1.68 14.49
N MET A 203 26.70 -1.22 14.75
CA MET A 203 26.02 -0.23 13.91
C MET A 203 26.84 1.07 13.76
N ILE A 204 27.46 1.58 14.82
CA ILE A 204 28.32 2.78 14.76
C ILE A 204 29.53 2.56 13.86
N LEU A 205 30.17 1.40 13.94
CA LEU A 205 31.30 1.05 13.10
C LEU A 205 30.88 0.81 11.63
N GLU A 206 29.70 0.23 11.40
CA GLU A 206 29.13 0.04 10.06
C GLU A 206 28.90 1.37 9.36
N LEU A 207 28.38 2.36 10.08
CA LEU A 207 28.17 3.72 9.55
C LEU A 207 29.47 4.47 9.24
N GLN A 208 30.58 4.02 9.81
CA GLN A 208 31.94 4.51 9.52
C GLN A 208 32.69 3.63 8.52
N GLU A 209 32.07 2.54 8.05
CA GLU A 209 32.69 1.56 7.14
C GLU A 209 33.98 0.92 7.71
N LYS A 210 34.08 0.80 9.04
CA LYS A 210 35.23 0.20 9.74
C LYS A 210 35.09 -1.31 9.86
N TRP A 211 35.05 -2.00 8.72
CA TRP A 211 34.75 -3.44 8.64
C TRP A 211 35.74 -4.32 9.42
N THR A 212 37.03 -3.96 9.43
CA THR A 212 38.07 -4.67 10.19
C THR A 212 37.87 -4.58 11.71
N ASP A 213 37.44 -3.41 12.20
CA ASP A 213 37.18 -3.18 13.62
C ASP A 213 35.95 -3.95 14.09
N ILE A 214 34.94 -4.06 13.22
CA ILE A 214 33.74 -4.86 13.48
C ILE A 214 34.10 -6.33 13.66
N LEU A 215 34.84 -6.91 12.71
CA LEU A 215 35.26 -8.32 12.81
C LEU A 215 36.05 -8.58 14.08
N ARG A 216 37.03 -7.71 14.38
CA ARG A 216 37.83 -7.81 15.60
C ARG A 216 36.98 -7.79 16.88
N PHE A 217 35.91 -6.99 16.89
CA PHE A 217 34.98 -6.94 18.01
C PHE A 217 34.13 -8.20 18.09
N ILE A 218 33.53 -8.64 16.98
CA ILE A 218 32.65 -9.82 16.89
C ILE A 218 33.37 -11.10 17.28
N GLU A 219 34.64 -11.22 16.88
CA GLU A 219 35.51 -12.36 17.19
C GLU A 219 36.17 -12.24 18.56
N GLY A 220 35.99 -11.09 19.23
CA GLY A 220 36.49 -10.83 20.57
C GLY A 220 35.68 -11.55 21.64
N PRO A 221 36.29 -11.85 22.80
CA PRO A 221 35.63 -12.58 23.88
C PRO A 221 34.43 -11.82 24.46
N LEU A 222 34.47 -10.48 24.46
CA LEU A 222 33.37 -9.64 24.94
C LEU A 222 32.10 -9.86 24.10
N TYR A 223 32.22 -9.90 22.78
CA TYR A 223 31.06 -10.12 21.93
C TYR A 223 30.47 -11.51 22.11
N SER A 224 31.30 -12.55 22.17
CA SER A 224 30.82 -13.92 22.41
C SER A 224 30.15 -14.10 23.78
N GLN A 225 30.54 -13.32 24.80
CA GLN A 225 29.86 -13.28 26.10
C GLN A 225 28.47 -12.64 26.01
N LEU A 226 28.35 -11.56 25.24
CA LEU A 226 27.10 -10.80 25.09
C LEU A 226 26.12 -11.44 24.10
N VAL A 227 26.63 -12.12 23.06
CA VAL A 227 25.84 -12.71 21.97
C VAL A 227 26.31 -14.15 21.66
N PRO A 228 25.99 -15.14 22.50
CA PRO A 228 26.46 -16.51 22.35
C PRO A 228 26.02 -17.18 21.04
N GLY A 229 26.90 -18.00 20.45
CA GLY A 229 26.56 -18.85 19.29
C GLY A 229 26.39 -18.14 17.95
N SER A 230 26.76 -16.85 17.84
CA SER A 230 26.50 -16.03 16.65
C SER A 230 27.74 -15.53 15.90
N THR A 231 28.95 -15.70 16.43
CA THR A 231 30.19 -15.06 15.91
C THR A 231 30.47 -15.40 14.44
N ALA A 232 30.46 -16.68 14.06
CA ALA A 232 30.73 -17.10 12.68
C ALA A 232 29.69 -16.54 11.69
N GLN A 233 28.39 -16.66 12.00
CA GLN A 233 27.31 -16.11 11.19
C GLN A 233 27.41 -14.57 11.09
N ALA A 234 27.68 -13.89 12.21
CA ALA A 234 27.78 -12.44 12.26
C ALA A 234 28.98 -11.90 11.48
N SER A 235 30.03 -12.71 11.25
CA SER A 235 31.21 -12.30 10.48
C SER A 235 30.98 -12.22 8.96
N ILE A 236 30.00 -12.98 8.43
CA ILE A 236 29.75 -13.16 6.98
C ILE A 236 29.65 -11.82 6.22
N PRO A 237 28.80 -10.85 6.64
CA PRO A 237 28.63 -9.61 5.87
C PRO A 237 29.93 -8.81 5.80
N TYR A 238 30.75 -8.84 6.85
CA TYR A 238 31.97 -8.04 6.97
C TYR A 238 33.16 -8.68 6.24
N LEU A 239 33.28 -10.01 6.27
CA LEU A 239 34.23 -10.73 5.42
C LEU A 239 33.98 -10.43 3.94
N LYS A 240 32.71 -10.43 3.52
CA LYS A 240 32.30 -10.05 2.16
C LYS A 240 32.67 -8.59 1.82
N LYS A 241 32.52 -7.65 2.76
CA LYS A 241 32.89 -6.23 2.56
C LYS A 241 34.40 -6.02 2.47
N LEU A 242 35.18 -6.79 3.21
CA LEU A 242 36.64 -6.76 3.16
C LEU A 242 37.22 -7.47 1.92
N GLY A 243 36.41 -8.28 1.22
CA GLY A 243 36.89 -9.11 0.13
C GLY A 243 37.77 -10.27 0.63
N ASP A 244 37.65 -10.67 1.90
CA ASP A 244 38.32 -11.85 2.44
C ASP A 244 37.55 -13.11 2.04
N TRP A 245 37.59 -13.40 0.74
CA TRP A 245 36.80 -14.47 0.13
C TRP A 245 37.23 -15.85 0.61
N ARG A 246 38.51 -16.04 0.90
CA ARG A 246 39.05 -17.31 1.41
C ARG A 246 38.46 -17.66 2.78
N ARG A 247 38.50 -16.71 3.71
CA ARG A 247 37.93 -16.90 5.04
C ARG A 247 36.42 -17.04 4.98
N LEU A 248 35.75 -16.24 4.14
CA LEU A 248 34.31 -16.34 3.92
C LEU A 248 33.90 -17.73 3.41
N ASN A 249 34.67 -18.29 2.47
CA ASN A 249 34.43 -19.64 1.93
C ASN A 249 34.42 -20.68 3.04
N LEU A 250 35.49 -20.73 3.85
CA LEU A 250 35.65 -21.70 4.93
C LEU A 250 34.57 -21.56 6.01
N VAL A 251 34.28 -20.32 6.44
CA VAL A 251 33.24 -20.05 7.44
C VAL A 251 31.87 -20.52 6.95
N CYS A 252 31.50 -20.23 5.70
CA CYS A 252 30.23 -20.69 5.17
C CYS A 252 30.20 -22.21 4.98
N LYS A 253 31.30 -22.87 4.59
CA LYS A 253 31.38 -24.34 4.49
C LYS A 253 31.09 -25.01 5.82
N GLU A 254 31.76 -24.55 6.88
CA GLU A 254 31.54 -25.06 8.25
C GLU A 254 30.08 -24.88 8.68
N LEU A 255 29.53 -23.67 8.51
CA LEU A 255 28.14 -23.38 8.85
C LEU A 255 27.12 -24.19 8.05
N LEU A 256 27.42 -24.51 6.78
CA LEU A 256 26.57 -25.32 5.92
C LEU A 256 26.62 -26.81 6.27
N PHE A 257 27.73 -27.34 6.76
CA PHE A 257 27.78 -28.70 7.30
C PHE A 257 26.82 -28.85 8.48
N ASP A 258 26.82 -27.87 9.39
CA ASP A 258 25.92 -27.87 10.54
C ASP A 258 24.46 -27.56 10.17
N ASN A 259 24.24 -26.73 9.15
CA ASN A 259 22.91 -26.22 8.77
C ASN A 259 22.68 -26.20 7.25
N GLN A 260 22.52 -27.41 6.67
CA GLN A 260 22.51 -27.63 5.22
C GLN A 260 21.38 -26.94 4.42
N ASP A 261 20.32 -26.44 5.07
CA ASP A 261 19.16 -25.81 4.40
C ASP A 261 19.17 -24.27 4.49
N ARG A 262 20.24 -23.67 5.03
CA ARG A 262 20.36 -22.21 5.22
C ARG A 262 20.80 -21.49 3.95
N TRP A 263 19.83 -20.99 3.19
CA TRP A 263 20.06 -20.24 1.93
C TRP A 263 20.93 -18.99 2.10
N ASP A 264 20.86 -18.34 3.27
CA ASP A 264 21.67 -17.18 3.62
C ASP A 264 23.17 -17.49 3.75
N TYR A 265 23.57 -18.77 3.85
CA TYR A 265 24.98 -19.19 3.83
C TYR A 265 25.44 -19.60 2.42
N TYR A 266 24.54 -20.19 1.61
CA TYR A 266 24.85 -20.57 0.24
C TYR A 266 25.20 -19.38 -0.65
N LEU A 267 24.44 -18.28 -0.57
CA LEU A 267 24.70 -17.13 -1.45
C LEU A 267 26.09 -16.51 -1.21
N PRO A 268 26.50 -16.18 0.04
CA PRO A 268 27.87 -15.71 0.31
C PRO A 268 28.94 -16.76 0.01
N TYR A 269 28.66 -18.05 0.24
CA TYR A 269 29.56 -19.14 -0.14
C TYR A 269 29.83 -19.14 -1.64
N LEU A 270 28.78 -19.16 -2.47
CA LEU A 270 28.91 -19.10 -3.93
C LEU A 270 29.56 -17.79 -4.38
N ASP A 271 29.26 -16.66 -3.73
CA ASP A 271 29.95 -15.40 -4.04
C ASP A 271 31.47 -15.51 -3.82
N SER A 272 31.89 -16.19 -2.75
CA SER A 272 33.30 -16.43 -2.45
C SER A 272 33.98 -17.33 -3.49
N VAL A 273 33.33 -18.42 -3.90
CA VAL A 273 33.85 -19.36 -4.92
C VAL A 273 34.14 -18.62 -6.22
N PHE A 274 33.16 -17.88 -6.75
CA PHE A 274 33.32 -17.18 -8.03
C PHE A 274 34.39 -16.08 -7.95
N LYS A 275 34.55 -15.43 -6.79
CA LYS A 275 35.62 -14.43 -6.60
C LYS A 275 37.00 -15.04 -6.49
N LEU A 276 37.11 -16.25 -5.93
CA LEU A 276 38.37 -16.99 -5.87
C LEU A 276 38.75 -17.56 -7.23
N MET A 277 37.78 -18.04 -8.02
CA MET A 277 37.99 -18.49 -9.41
C MET A 277 38.58 -17.40 -10.31
N ASP A 278 38.19 -16.14 -10.09
CA ASP A 278 38.70 -14.99 -10.85
C ASP A 278 40.15 -14.61 -10.46
N ASN A 279 40.63 -15.02 -9.28
CA ASN A 279 41.95 -14.68 -8.78
C ASN A 279 43.01 -15.69 -9.27
N THR A 280 44.05 -15.20 -9.93
CA THR A 280 45.13 -16.03 -10.49
C THR A 280 46.21 -16.44 -9.49
N ASP A 281 46.16 -15.93 -8.26
CA ASP A 281 47.11 -16.29 -7.19
C ASP A 281 46.70 -17.64 -6.60
N SER A 282 47.14 -18.72 -7.26
CA SER A 282 46.88 -20.10 -6.87
C SER A 282 47.73 -20.51 -5.66
N ASP A 283 47.24 -20.18 -4.47
CA ASP A 283 47.64 -20.91 -3.27
C ASP A 283 47.00 -22.31 -3.32
N ASN A 284 47.83 -23.36 -3.38
CA ASN A 284 47.42 -24.78 -3.35
C ASN A 284 46.87 -25.22 -1.97
N ASP A 285 45.97 -24.46 -1.35
CA ASP A 285 45.24 -24.91 -0.16
C ASP A 285 44.05 -25.78 -0.57
N SER A 286 44.13 -27.07 -0.26
CA SER A 286 43.10 -28.05 -0.59
C SER A 286 41.78 -27.83 0.15
N SER A 287 41.74 -27.02 1.21
CA SER A 287 40.55 -26.82 2.03
C SER A 287 39.54 -25.82 1.44
N VAL A 288 40.01 -24.91 0.59
CA VAL A 288 39.23 -23.80 0.02
C VAL A 288 38.69 -24.18 -1.34
N ASP A 289 37.41 -23.85 -1.58
CA ASP A 289 36.74 -24.09 -2.86
C ASP A 289 36.93 -22.88 -3.78
N ASP A 290 37.96 -22.96 -4.63
CA ASP A 290 38.39 -21.94 -5.59
C ASP A 290 38.10 -22.33 -7.05
N THR A 291 37.50 -23.50 -7.30
CA THR A 291 37.04 -23.94 -8.62
C THR A 291 35.57 -24.38 -8.60
N ALA A 292 34.96 -24.41 -9.78
CA ALA A 292 33.60 -24.89 -9.95
C ALA A 292 33.46 -26.38 -9.57
N GLU A 293 34.49 -27.20 -9.84
CA GLU A 293 34.55 -28.61 -9.51
C GLU A 293 34.52 -28.83 -8.00
N LYS A 294 35.39 -28.13 -7.25
CA LYS A 294 35.41 -28.21 -5.78
C LYS A 294 34.08 -27.77 -5.19
N CYS A 295 33.51 -26.68 -5.70
CA CYS A 295 32.21 -26.21 -5.25
C CYS A 295 31.10 -27.23 -5.54
N HIS A 296 31.10 -27.86 -6.72
CA HIS A 296 30.14 -28.89 -7.07
C HIS A 296 30.29 -30.11 -6.15
N GLU A 297 31.51 -30.57 -5.92
CA GLU A 297 31.83 -31.70 -5.04
C GLU A 297 31.33 -31.43 -3.63
N PHE A 298 31.61 -30.26 -3.05
CA PHE A 298 31.11 -29.87 -1.74
C PHE A 298 29.58 -29.93 -1.66
N ILE A 299 28.87 -29.38 -2.65
CA ILE A 299 27.40 -29.44 -2.66
C ILE A 299 26.90 -30.89 -2.77
N CYS A 300 27.57 -31.75 -3.55
CA CYS A 300 27.26 -33.18 -3.62
C CYS A 300 27.49 -33.88 -2.29
N GLN A 301 28.59 -33.58 -1.58
CA GLN A 301 28.85 -34.11 -0.24
C GLN A 301 27.73 -33.72 0.73
N LEU A 302 27.20 -32.49 0.65
CA LEU A 302 26.05 -32.09 1.46
C LEU A 302 24.80 -32.93 1.13
N VAL A 303 24.54 -33.20 -0.16
CA VAL A 303 23.44 -34.08 -0.59
C VAL A 303 23.60 -35.51 -0.06
N GLU A 304 24.81 -36.07 -0.12
CA GLU A 304 25.11 -37.43 0.32
C GLU A 304 25.13 -37.58 1.84
N SER A 305 25.50 -36.52 2.57
CA SER A 305 25.55 -36.51 4.04
C SER A 305 24.17 -36.51 4.71
N MET A 306 23.08 -36.35 3.93
CA MET A 306 21.73 -36.34 4.47
C MET A 306 21.34 -37.72 5.01
N SER A 307 20.83 -37.76 6.24
CA SER A 307 20.28 -38.97 6.83
C SER A 307 19.11 -39.52 6.00
N SER A 308 19.10 -40.84 5.77
CA SER A 308 18.05 -41.53 5.02
C SER A 308 16.65 -41.18 5.56
N GLY A 309 15.83 -40.50 4.74
CA GLY A 309 14.43 -40.19 5.06
C GLY A 309 14.05 -38.70 5.10
N ARG A 310 15.02 -37.76 5.06
CA ARG A 310 14.72 -36.32 5.00
C ARG A 310 15.58 -35.60 3.95
N THR A 311 15.02 -35.37 2.77
CA THR A 311 15.66 -34.54 1.72
C THR A 311 15.48 -33.06 2.04
N LEU A 312 16.58 -32.29 1.96
CA LEU A 312 16.58 -30.84 2.17
C LEU A 312 16.64 -30.10 0.83
N ARG A 313 16.00 -28.93 0.74
CA ARG A 313 15.85 -28.18 -0.51
C ARG A 313 17.14 -27.44 -0.89
N GLY A 314 17.83 -26.89 0.11
CA GLY A 314 19.01 -26.04 -0.02
C GLY A 314 20.07 -26.59 -0.97
N PRO A 315 20.60 -27.80 -0.75
CA PRO A 315 21.66 -28.34 -1.62
C PRO A 315 21.24 -28.53 -3.08
N TYR A 316 19.99 -28.94 -3.34
CA TYR A 316 19.49 -29.07 -4.70
C TYR A 316 19.33 -27.70 -5.39
N LEU A 317 18.85 -26.70 -4.65
CA LEU A 317 18.78 -25.32 -5.15
C LEU A 317 20.18 -24.72 -5.35
N ALA A 318 21.15 -25.07 -4.51
CA ALA A 318 22.53 -24.62 -4.64
C ALA A 318 23.17 -25.14 -5.93
N ARG A 319 22.87 -26.38 -6.35
CA ARG A 319 23.30 -26.90 -7.66
C ARG A 319 22.71 -26.11 -8.82
N LEU A 320 21.42 -25.75 -8.73
CA LEU A 320 20.75 -24.92 -9.75
C LEU A 320 21.30 -23.49 -9.80
N GLU A 321 21.58 -22.88 -8.65
CA GLU A 321 22.19 -21.55 -8.56
C GLU A 321 23.65 -21.55 -9.06
N LEU A 322 24.43 -22.59 -8.75
CA LEU A 322 25.76 -22.78 -9.34
C LEU A 322 25.69 -22.90 -10.87
N TRP A 323 24.77 -23.74 -11.39
CA TRP A 323 24.55 -23.87 -12.83
C TRP A 323 24.22 -22.53 -13.48
N LYS A 324 23.29 -21.78 -12.89
CA LYS A 324 22.89 -20.44 -13.35
C LYS A 324 24.05 -19.45 -13.39
N ARG A 325 24.92 -19.44 -12.38
CA ARG A 325 26.05 -18.52 -12.33
C ARG A 325 27.12 -18.90 -13.36
N LEU A 326 27.39 -20.19 -13.54
CA LEU A 326 28.32 -20.66 -14.57
C LEU A 326 27.79 -20.44 -15.99
N SER A 327 26.48 -20.58 -16.21
CA SER A 327 25.85 -20.39 -17.53
C SER A 327 26.00 -18.98 -18.10
N VAL A 328 26.36 -17.99 -17.27
CA VAL A 328 26.69 -16.63 -17.71
C VAL A 328 28.04 -16.57 -18.44
N HIS A 329 28.99 -17.42 -18.07
CA HIS A 329 30.37 -17.38 -18.56
C HIS A 329 30.71 -18.50 -19.56
N GLY A 330 29.88 -19.54 -19.67
CA GLY A 330 30.08 -20.66 -20.59
C GLY A 330 29.00 -21.72 -20.41
N ASP A 331 29.14 -22.87 -21.07
CA ASP A 331 28.22 -24.00 -20.90
C ASP A 331 28.68 -24.91 -19.74
N PRO A 332 27.94 -24.98 -18.61
CA PRO A 332 28.31 -25.81 -17.46
C PRO A 332 27.89 -27.28 -17.60
N THR A 333 27.33 -27.68 -18.75
CA THR A 333 26.74 -29.01 -18.95
C THR A 333 27.72 -30.16 -18.71
N SER A 334 29.01 -29.97 -19.03
CA SER A 334 30.05 -30.99 -18.79
C SER A 334 30.28 -31.29 -17.30
N LEU A 335 30.10 -30.29 -16.43
CA LEU A 335 30.33 -30.42 -14.99
C LEU A 335 29.07 -30.83 -14.24
N LEU A 336 27.95 -30.17 -14.52
CA LEU A 336 26.72 -30.26 -13.72
C LEU A 336 25.57 -31.02 -14.41
N GLY A 337 25.68 -31.27 -15.71
CA GLY A 337 24.57 -31.66 -16.57
C GLY A 337 23.76 -30.47 -17.08
N SER A 338 22.76 -30.73 -17.94
CA SER A 338 21.93 -29.67 -18.51
C SER A 338 21.01 -29.04 -17.46
N GLY A 339 20.67 -27.76 -17.65
CA GLY A 339 19.76 -27.04 -16.74
C GLY A 339 18.38 -27.69 -16.67
N VAL A 340 17.90 -28.22 -17.80
CA VAL A 340 16.66 -29.02 -17.88
C VAL A 340 16.75 -30.25 -16.97
N ALA A 341 17.84 -31.04 -17.06
CA ALA A 341 18.00 -32.25 -16.26
C ALA A 341 18.03 -31.95 -14.76
N LEU A 342 18.68 -30.86 -14.35
CA LEU A 342 18.71 -30.42 -12.95
C LEU A 342 17.32 -30.00 -12.44
N CYS A 343 16.56 -29.25 -13.23
CA CYS A 343 15.20 -28.86 -12.86
C CYS A 343 14.26 -30.08 -12.76
N ILE A 344 14.39 -31.04 -13.68
CA ILE A 344 13.65 -32.31 -13.63
C ILE A 344 14.04 -33.12 -12.39
N GLN A 345 15.34 -33.20 -12.07
CA GLN A 345 15.81 -33.88 -10.86
C GLN A 345 15.18 -33.25 -9.60
N TYR A 346 15.10 -31.92 -9.55
CA TYR A 346 14.45 -31.21 -8.44
C TYR A 346 12.95 -31.56 -8.33
N LEU A 347 12.21 -31.54 -9.44
CA LEU A 347 10.80 -31.94 -9.45
C LEU A 347 10.61 -33.37 -8.97
N ARG A 348 11.45 -34.31 -9.40
CA ARG A 348 11.36 -35.71 -8.97
C ARG A 348 11.43 -35.88 -7.46
N VAL A 349 12.15 -35.00 -6.77
CA VAL A 349 12.30 -35.04 -5.31
C VAL A 349 11.19 -34.25 -4.61
N PHE A 350 10.82 -33.07 -5.11
CA PHE A 350 10.01 -32.10 -4.36
C PHE A 350 8.63 -31.81 -4.95
N ALA A 351 8.22 -32.39 -6.09
CA ALA A 351 6.95 -32.04 -6.76
C ALA A 351 5.69 -32.27 -5.90
N ASN A 352 5.74 -33.10 -4.86
CA ASN A 352 4.63 -33.24 -3.90
C ASN A 352 4.52 -32.05 -2.92
N LYS A 353 5.41 -31.06 -3.01
CA LYS A 353 5.38 -29.83 -2.20
C LYS A 353 4.92 -28.66 -3.07
N PRO A 354 3.95 -27.85 -2.62
CA PRO A 354 3.47 -26.68 -3.37
C PRO A 354 4.57 -25.64 -3.71
N CYS A 355 5.68 -25.62 -2.98
CA CYS A 355 6.79 -24.71 -3.23
C CYS A 355 7.68 -25.12 -4.41
N ALA A 356 7.57 -26.35 -4.94
CA ALA A 356 8.53 -26.89 -5.89
C ALA A 356 8.67 -26.07 -7.17
N VAL A 357 7.55 -25.67 -7.79
CA VAL A 357 7.59 -24.86 -9.02
C VAL A 357 7.95 -23.39 -8.73
N PRO A 358 7.42 -22.74 -7.66
CA PRO A 358 7.93 -21.44 -7.22
C PRO A 358 9.46 -21.39 -7.05
N ASP A 359 10.06 -22.45 -6.49
CA ASP A 359 11.51 -22.57 -6.32
C ASP A 359 12.25 -22.66 -7.65
N LEU A 360 11.68 -23.37 -8.62
CA LEU A 360 12.27 -23.56 -9.95
C LEU A 360 12.11 -22.36 -10.87
N LYS A 361 11.10 -21.51 -10.65
CA LYS A 361 10.75 -20.40 -11.54
C LYS A 361 11.94 -19.50 -11.92
N PRO A 362 12.85 -19.10 -11.01
CA PRO A 362 14.03 -18.30 -11.36
C PRO A 362 15.01 -19.03 -12.29
N TYR A 363 15.12 -20.35 -12.17
CA TYR A 363 16.08 -21.17 -12.93
C TYR A 363 15.51 -21.58 -14.29
N LEU A 364 14.20 -21.87 -14.35
CA LEU A 364 13.51 -22.12 -15.62
C LEU A 364 13.64 -20.94 -16.59
N ALA A 365 13.62 -19.70 -16.11
CA ALA A 365 13.74 -18.52 -16.97
C ALA A 365 15.11 -18.38 -17.67
N ILE A 366 16.16 -19.03 -17.14
CA ILE A 366 17.55 -18.87 -17.58
C ILE A 366 17.92 -19.90 -18.65
N ILE A 367 17.28 -21.07 -18.63
CA ILE A 367 17.45 -22.08 -19.69
C ILE A 367 17.07 -21.44 -21.03
N PRO A 368 17.86 -21.59 -22.12
CA PRO A 368 17.55 -21.01 -23.42
C PRO A 368 16.13 -21.33 -23.89
N GLN A 369 15.41 -20.33 -24.45
CA GLN A 369 13.99 -20.49 -24.82
C GLN A 369 13.74 -21.72 -25.69
N LYS A 370 14.57 -21.92 -26.72
CA LYS A 370 14.45 -23.06 -27.64
C LYS A 370 14.57 -24.40 -26.89
N GLU A 371 15.55 -24.53 -26.01
CA GLU A 371 15.75 -25.75 -25.20
C GLU A 371 14.56 -26.00 -24.26
N ARG A 372 14.02 -24.95 -23.62
CA ARG A 372 12.81 -25.09 -22.78
C ARG A 372 11.61 -25.58 -23.56
N GLU A 373 11.37 -25.01 -24.74
CA GLU A 373 10.23 -25.34 -25.58
C GLU A 373 10.35 -26.77 -26.14
N GLU A 374 11.55 -27.16 -26.58
CA GLU A 374 11.85 -28.53 -27.06
C GLU A 374 11.65 -29.58 -25.96
N HIS A 375 12.04 -29.27 -24.72
CA HIS A 375 11.96 -30.19 -23.58
C HIS A 375 10.74 -29.96 -22.68
N CYS A 376 9.77 -29.11 -23.05
CA CYS A 376 8.68 -28.74 -22.16
C CYS A 376 7.84 -29.95 -21.69
N ARG A 377 7.67 -30.97 -22.55
CA ARG A 377 6.92 -32.20 -22.20
C ARG A 377 7.67 -33.11 -21.23
N ASP A 378 8.98 -32.99 -21.12
CA ASP A 378 9.75 -33.76 -20.15
C ASP A 378 9.39 -33.34 -18.72
N PHE A 379 9.06 -32.06 -18.50
CA PHE A 379 8.58 -31.56 -17.21
C PHE A 379 7.23 -32.15 -16.82
N LEU A 380 6.33 -32.37 -17.78
CA LEU A 380 5.05 -33.01 -17.53
C LEU A 380 5.22 -34.49 -17.17
N THR A 381 6.05 -35.19 -17.96
CA THR A 381 6.18 -36.65 -17.93
C THR A 381 7.24 -37.19 -16.99
N CYS A 382 8.05 -36.34 -16.35
CA CYS A 382 9.19 -36.74 -15.52
C CYS A 382 8.86 -37.67 -14.33
N LEU A 383 7.59 -37.73 -13.93
CA LEU A 383 7.05 -38.55 -12.85
C LEU A 383 6.02 -39.58 -13.34
N GLY A 384 5.93 -39.81 -14.66
CA GLY A 384 4.99 -40.75 -15.27
C GLY A 384 3.57 -40.21 -15.44
N PHE A 385 3.38 -38.89 -15.38
CA PHE A 385 2.10 -38.23 -15.64
C PHE A 385 2.01 -37.69 -17.07
N ASP A 386 0.79 -37.47 -17.51
CA ASP A 386 0.39 -36.73 -18.71
C ASP A 386 -0.79 -35.83 -18.37
N GLU A 387 -1.29 -35.03 -19.33
CA GLU A 387 -2.36 -34.07 -19.06
C GLU A 387 -3.67 -34.74 -18.58
N ASN A 388 -3.88 -36.00 -18.96
CA ASN A 388 -5.10 -36.77 -18.67
C ASN A 388 -4.97 -37.65 -17.43
N SER A 389 -3.81 -37.66 -16.78
CA SER A 389 -3.53 -38.51 -15.64
C SER A 389 -4.50 -38.24 -14.49
N GLU A 390 -4.88 -39.32 -13.81
CA GLU A 390 -5.92 -39.29 -12.78
C GLU A 390 -5.41 -39.66 -11.38
N PRO A 391 -4.50 -38.87 -10.78
CA PRO A 391 -3.97 -39.19 -9.47
C PRO A 391 -5.07 -39.17 -8.40
N GLU A 392 -4.98 -40.11 -7.46
CA GLU A 392 -5.98 -40.30 -6.40
C GLU A 392 -5.46 -39.91 -5.01
N SER A 393 -4.14 -39.87 -4.80
CA SER A 393 -3.56 -39.44 -3.52
C SER A 393 -3.31 -37.92 -3.50
N PRO A 394 -3.42 -37.23 -2.34
CA PRO A 394 -3.12 -35.80 -2.25
C PRO A 394 -1.71 -35.43 -2.72
N ASP A 395 -0.73 -36.27 -2.40
CA ASP A 395 0.66 -36.09 -2.80
C ASP A 395 0.83 -36.23 -4.32
N ASP A 396 0.18 -37.20 -4.97
CA ASP A 396 0.25 -37.38 -6.42
C ASP A 396 -0.53 -36.30 -7.18
N ILE A 397 -1.65 -35.83 -6.62
CA ILE A 397 -2.36 -34.65 -7.14
C ILE A 397 -1.43 -33.44 -7.13
N GLN A 398 -0.71 -33.20 -6.02
CA GLN A 398 0.25 -32.11 -5.94
C GLN A 398 1.41 -32.29 -6.92
N ARG A 399 1.94 -33.52 -7.09
CA ARG A 399 2.97 -33.82 -8.10
C ARG A 399 2.49 -33.50 -9.51
N HIS A 400 1.30 -33.95 -9.87
CA HIS A 400 0.73 -33.71 -11.19
C HIS A 400 0.54 -32.21 -11.45
N ILE A 401 0.00 -31.46 -10.48
CA ILE A 401 -0.14 -30.00 -10.59
C ILE A 401 1.22 -29.32 -10.74
N SER A 402 2.23 -29.73 -9.96
CA SER A 402 3.60 -29.21 -10.11
C SER A 402 4.16 -29.47 -11.51
N CYS A 403 3.96 -30.68 -12.07
CA CYS A 403 4.35 -31.02 -13.43
C CYS A 403 3.61 -30.17 -14.48
N LEU A 404 2.29 -29.97 -14.33
CA LEU A 404 1.49 -29.12 -15.22
C LEU A 404 1.94 -27.65 -15.18
N CYS A 405 2.22 -27.12 -14.00
CA CYS A 405 2.73 -25.76 -13.82
C CYS A 405 4.13 -25.59 -14.45
N ALA A 406 5.04 -26.55 -14.25
CA ALA A 406 6.37 -26.52 -14.86
C ALA A 406 6.31 -26.66 -16.38
N TRP A 407 5.44 -27.54 -16.90
CA TRP A 407 5.15 -27.66 -18.32
C TRP A 407 4.62 -26.35 -18.90
N GLN A 408 3.69 -25.70 -18.22
CA GLN A 408 3.13 -24.41 -18.63
C GLN A 408 4.19 -23.30 -18.69
N LEU A 409 5.11 -23.24 -17.73
CA LEU A 409 6.17 -22.22 -17.71
C LEU A 409 7.25 -22.43 -18.79
N THR A 410 7.36 -23.66 -19.33
CA THR A 410 8.39 -24.03 -20.31
C THR A 410 7.83 -24.18 -21.73
N SER A 411 6.51 -24.22 -21.89
CA SER A 411 5.86 -24.40 -23.19
C SER A 411 6.02 -23.17 -24.10
N PRO A 412 5.86 -23.35 -25.42
CA PRO A 412 5.62 -22.21 -26.31
C PRO A 412 4.29 -21.52 -25.99
N VAL A 413 4.13 -20.33 -26.59
CA VAL A 413 2.85 -19.60 -26.58
C VAL A 413 1.78 -20.41 -27.27
N ARG A 414 0.58 -20.45 -26.68
CA ARG A 414 -0.57 -21.15 -27.24
C ARG A 414 -1.61 -20.18 -27.79
N THR A 415 -2.47 -20.71 -28.65
CA THR A 415 -3.66 -20.02 -29.16
C THR A 415 -4.78 -20.03 -28.12
N GLY A 416 -5.77 -19.17 -28.31
CA GLY A 416 -6.93 -19.09 -27.41
C GLY A 416 -7.70 -20.42 -27.32
N GLU A 417 -7.79 -21.16 -28.43
CA GLU A 417 -8.45 -22.47 -28.49
C GLU A 417 -7.70 -23.53 -27.68
N GLU A 418 -6.37 -23.56 -27.81
CA GLU A 418 -5.52 -24.47 -27.02
C GLU A 418 -5.59 -24.15 -25.53
N TYR A 419 -5.63 -22.86 -25.17
CA TYR A 419 -5.82 -22.45 -23.77
C TYR A 419 -7.19 -22.91 -23.23
N LEU A 420 -8.27 -22.82 -24.02
CA LEU A 420 -9.60 -23.31 -23.62
C LEU A 420 -9.64 -24.84 -23.47
N MET A 421 -8.95 -25.57 -24.34
CA MET A 421 -8.85 -27.03 -24.25
C MET A 421 -8.20 -27.44 -22.92
N ILE A 422 -7.06 -26.82 -22.58
CA ILE A 422 -6.36 -27.10 -21.31
C ILE A 422 -7.22 -26.65 -20.11
N ALA A 423 -7.86 -25.49 -20.17
CA ALA A 423 -8.76 -25.02 -19.11
C ALA A 423 -9.90 -26.03 -18.84
N SER A 424 -10.49 -26.58 -19.91
CA SER A 424 -11.57 -27.56 -19.82
C SER A 424 -11.10 -28.88 -19.22
N LEU A 425 -9.89 -29.34 -19.58
CA LEU A 425 -9.27 -30.51 -18.98
C LEU A 425 -8.99 -30.32 -17.48
N LEU A 426 -8.41 -29.18 -17.10
CA LEU A 426 -8.14 -28.86 -15.69
C LEU A 426 -9.43 -28.72 -14.87
N ARG A 427 -10.49 -28.14 -15.46
CA ARG A 427 -11.82 -28.12 -14.85
C ARG A 427 -12.35 -29.53 -14.64
N TYR A 428 -12.27 -30.40 -15.64
CA TYR A 428 -12.67 -31.80 -15.52
C TYR A 428 -11.91 -32.50 -14.37
N GLN A 429 -10.59 -32.31 -14.30
CA GLN A 429 -9.74 -32.85 -13.22
C GLN A 429 -10.21 -32.40 -11.83
N TYR A 430 -10.55 -31.11 -11.67
CA TYR A 430 -11.10 -30.59 -10.43
C TYR A 430 -12.47 -31.22 -10.10
N LEU A 431 -13.39 -31.27 -11.06
CA LEU A 431 -14.72 -31.87 -10.88
C LEU A 431 -14.63 -33.36 -10.53
N ARG A 432 -13.69 -34.10 -11.14
CA ARG A 432 -13.41 -35.49 -10.76
C ARG A 432 -12.96 -35.59 -9.31
N CYS A 433 -12.06 -34.70 -8.85
CA CYS A 433 -11.63 -34.68 -7.46
C CYS A 433 -12.79 -34.42 -6.49
N VAL A 434 -13.73 -33.54 -6.87
CA VAL A 434 -14.98 -33.32 -6.11
C VAL A 434 -15.82 -34.60 -6.08
N ASN A 435 -16.06 -35.23 -7.23
CA ASN A 435 -16.87 -36.45 -7.35
C ASN A 435 -16.30 -37.62 -6.53
N LYS A 436 -14.99 -37.87 -6.67
CA LYS A 436 -14.26 -38.92 -5.94
C LYS A 436 -13.96 -38.57 -4.47
N LYS A 437 -14.41 -37.41 -3.98
CA LYS A 437 -14.18 -36.93 -2.59
C LYS A 437 -12.70 -36.82 -2.23
N LEU A 438 -11.88 -36.37 -3.17
CA LEU A 438 -10.44 -36.15 -3.01
C LEU A 438 -10.09 -34.73 -2.51
N ILE A 439 -11.10 -33.87 -2.35
CA ILE A 439 -10.92 -32.54 -1.76
C ILE A 439 -10.68 -32.69 -0.26
N THR A 440 -9.47 -32.37 0.19
CA THR A 440 -9.03 -32.52 1.58
C THR A 440 -9.03 -31.20 2.36
N ALA A 441 -9.58 -30.13 1.77
CA ALA A 441 -9.63 -28.82 2.39
C ALA A 441 -10.48 -28.81 3.65
N THR A 442 -10.14 -27.91 4.57
CA THR A 442 -10.88 -27.62 5.80
C THR A 442 -11.38 -26.17 5.77
N LEU A 443 -12.11 -25.76 6.82
CA LEU A 443 -12.55 -24.36 6.94
C LEU A 443 -11.38 -23.36 6.96
N THR A 444 -10.19 -23.79 7.40
CA THR A 444 -9.02 -22.94 7.60
C THR A 444 -7.85 -23.27 6.67
N GLU A 445 -7.87 -24.41 5.99
CA GLU A 445 -6.78 -24.88 5.13
C GLU A 445 -7.32 -25.25 3.75
N PHE A 446 -6.65 -24.79 2.69
CA PHE A 446 -6.95 -25.19 1.33
C PHE A 446 -6.09 -26.40 0.93
N CYS A 447 -6.43 -27.08 -0.16
CA CYS A 447 -5.81 -28.35 -0.52
C CYS A 447 -5.14 -28.35 -1.89
N ALA A 448 -4.37 -29.40 -2.19
CA ALA A 448 -3.67 -29.55 -3.47
C ALA A 448 -4.62 -29.51 -4.67
N ALA A 449 -5.78 -30.18 -4.59
CA ALA A 449 -6.73 -30.27 -5.71
C ALA A 449 -7.26 -28.90 -6.18
N ASP A 450 -7.30 -27.89 -5.29
CA ASP A 450 -7.66 -26.51 -5.66
C ASP A 450 -6.71 -25.93 -6.73
N GLY A 451 -5.49 -26.46 -6.83
CA GLY A 451 -4.53 -26.10 -7.88
C GLY A 451 -5.07 -26.33 -9.29
N TYR A 452 -5.87 -27.38 -9.52
CA TYR A 452 -6.53 -27.57 -10.82
C TYR A 452 -7.50 -26.44 -11.15
N GLY A 453 -8.35 -26.05 -10.20
CA GLY A 453 -9.34 -25.00 -10.40
C GLY A 453 -8.71 -23.61 -10.56
N THR A 454 -7.70 -23.30 -9.75
CA THR A 454 -6.97 -22.03 -9.86
C THR A 454 -6.13 -21.97 -11.14
N LEU A 455 -5.49 -23.05 -11.56
CA LEU A 455 -4.77 -23.11 -12.83
C LEU A 455 -5.73 -22.98 -14.02
N ALA A 456 -6.87 -23.70 -14.02
CA ALA A 456 -7.90 -23.57 -15.06
C ALA A 456 -8.36 -22.12 -15.25
N ALA A 457 -8.57 -21.38 -14.16
CA ALA A 457 -8.94 -19.97 -14.21
C ALA A 457 -7.90 -19.08 -14.92
N HIS A 458 -6.60 -19.38 -14.78
CA HIS A 458 -5.56 -18.68 -15.53
C HIS A 458 -5.67 -18.96 -17.03
N PHE A 459 -5.86 -20.22 -17.41
CA PHE A 459 -6.00 -20.62 -18.81
C PHE A 459 -7.24 -20.02 -19.47
N TYR A 460 -8.39 -20.01 -18.76
CA TYR A 460 -9.59 -19.31 -19.21
C TYR A 460 -9.36 -17.82 -19.41
N PHE A 461 -8.64 -17.15 -18.49
CA PHE A 461 -8.29 -15.74 -18.65
C PHE A 461 -7.40 -15.49 -19.88
N TYR A 462 -6.37 -16.33 -20.11
CA TYR A 462 -5.51 -16.20 -21.28
C TYR A 462 -6.31 -16.30 -22.58
N ALA A 463 -7.23 -17.27 -22.65
CA ALA A 463 -8.15 -17.41 -23.79
C ALA A 463 -9.04 -16.18 -23.96
N ALA A 464 -9.68 -15.71 -22.88
CA ALA A 464 -10.55 -14.54 -22.90
C ALA A 464 -9.85 -13.27 -23.41
N VAL A 465 -8.62 -13.01 -22.97
CA VAL A 465 -7.86 -11.84 -23.40
C VAL A 465 -7.49 -11.93 -24.89
N GLN A 466 -7.08 -13.10 -25.38
CA GLN A 466 -6.76 -13.28 -26.80
C GLN A 466 -8.00 -13.19 -27.70
N GLN A 467 -9.12 -13.76 -27.26
CA GLN A 467 -10.38 -13.81 -28.02
C GLN A 467 -11.25 -12.55 -27.84
N GLN A 468 -10.93 -11.71 -26.85
CA GLN A 468 -11.78 -10.58 -26.41
C GLN A 468 -13.21 -11.02 -26.09
N SER A 469 -13.35 -12.09 -25.30
CA SER A 469 -14.65 -12.71 -25.00
C SER A 469 -14.84 -12.89 -23.49
N ALA A 470 -16.06 -12.60 -23.02
CA ALA A 470 -16.45 -12.78 -21.63
C ALA A 470 -16.73 -14.24 -21.26
N THR A 471 -17.06 -15.11 -22.22
CA THR A 471 -17.48 -16.50 -21.96
C THR A 471 -16.45 -17.29 -21.14
N PRO A 472 -15.14 -17.28 -21.47
CA PRO A 472 -14.15 -18.01 -20.68
C PRO A 472 -14.03 -17.44 -19.25
N ILE A 473 -14.22 -16.14 -19.05
CA ILE A 473 -14.23 -15.51 -17.73
C ILE A 473 -15.41 -16.01 -16.89
N LEU A 474 -16.60 -16.16 -17.49
CA LEU A 474 -17.76 -16.72 -16.81
C LEU A 474 -17.50 -18.15 -16.35
N GLU A 475 -16.87 -18.98 -17.17
CA GLU A 475 -16.49 -20.35 -16.80
C GLU A 475 -15.46 -20.39 -15.66
N ALA A 476 -14.48 -19.50 -15.69
CA ALA A 476 -13.51 -19.34 -14.61
C ALA A 476 -14.16 -18.91 -13.29
N LEU A 477 -15.05 -17.91 -13.33
CA LEU A 477 -15.80 -17.44 -12.16
C LEU A 477 -16.64 -18.56 -11.55
N SER A 478 -17.37 -19.32 -12.39
CA SER A 478 -18.20 -20.43 -11.93
C SER A 478 -17.37 -21.51 -11.24
N LEU A 479 -16.25 -21.90 -11.85
CA LEU A 479 -15.33 -22.89 -11.29
C LEU A 479 -14.72 -22.42 -9.97
N LEU A 480 -14.28 -21.15 -9.89
CA LEU A 480 -13.67 -20.62 -8.67
C LEU A 480 -14.67 -20.45 -7.51
N GLU A 481 -15.94 -20.14 -7.78
CA GLU A 481 -16.96 -20.17 -6.71
C GLU A 481 -17.21 -21.60 -6.21
N LEU A 482 -17.13 -22.60 -7.09
CA LEU A 482 -17.17 -24.01 -6.67
C LEU A 482 -15.92 -24.40 -5.87
N VAL A 483 -14.74 -23.87 -6.23
CA VAL A 483 -13.51 -24.01 -5.42
C VAL A 483 -13.74 -23.43 -4.03
N LEU A 484 -14.22 -22.19 -3.92
CA LEU A 484 -14.45 -21.56 -2.61
C LEU A 484 -15.60 -22.18 -1.80
N HIS A 485 -16.57 -22.83 -2.46
CA HIS A 485 -17.60 -23.60 -1.78
C HIS A 485 -16.99 -24.78 -1.00
N ASN A 486 -15.99 -25.44 -1.57
CA ASN A 486 -15.32 -26.58 -0.94
C ASN A 486 -14.10 -26.17 -0.09
N SER A 487 -13.42 -25.08 -0.46
CA SER A 487 -12.17 -24.58 0.12
C SER A 487 -12.28 -23.09 0.48
N PRO A 488 -13.08 -22.72 1.50
CA PRO A 488 -13.44 -21.32 1.79
C PRO A 488 -12.26 -20.43 2.25
N SER A 489 -11.17 -21.02 2.73
CA SER A 489 -9.95 -20.34 3.15
C SER A 489 -8.98 -20.01 2.00
N ASN A 490 -9.22 -20.53 0.78
CA ASN A 490 -8.30 -20.37 -0.34
C ASN A 490 -8.21 -18.91 -0.82
N PHE A 491 -7.16 -18.21 -0.41
CA PHE A 491 -6.99 -16.79 -0.73
C PHE A 491 -6.61 -16.54 -2.19
N HIS A 492 -5.93 -17.49 -2.85
CA HIS A 492 -5.62 -17.36 -4.28
C HIS A 492 -6.89 -17.36 -5.13
N ALA A 493 -7.82 -18.28 -4.85
CA ALA A 493 -9.13 -18.29 -5.52
C ALA A 493 -9.93 -17.01 -5.24
N LYS A 494 -9.88 -16.46 -4.02
CA LYS A 494 -10.50 -15.16 -3.70
C LYS A 494 -9.91 -14.01 -4.53
N LEU A 495 -8.58 -13.91 -4.61
CA LEU A 495 -7.90 -12.86 -5.38
C LEU A 495 -8.21 -12.97 -6.88
N LEU A 496 -8.23 -14.19 -7.43
CA LEU A 496 -8.62 -14.44 -8.82
C LEU A 496 -10.07 -14.02 -9.07
N LEU A 497 -11.03 -14.42 -8.22
CA LEU A 497 -12.43 -14.01 -8.35
C LEU A 497 -12.61 -12.49 -8.31
N ILE A 498 -11.97 -11.79 -7.37
CA ILE A 498 -12.02 -10.32 -7.28
C ILE A 498 -11.54 -9.71 -8.59
N THR A 499 -10.42 -10.21 -9.13
CA THR A 499 -9.83 -9.72 -10.37
C THR A 499 -10.75 -9.99 -11.56
N LEU A 500 -11.25 -11.22 -11.71
CA LEU A 500 -12.10 -11.63 -12.84
C LEU A 500 -13.48 -10.95 -12.82
N TYR A 501 -14.06 -10.70 -11.65
CA TYR A 501 -15.28 -9.87 -11.56
C TYR A 501 -15.04 -8.44 -12.02
N HIS A 502 -13.86 -7.86 -11.71
CA HIS A 502 -13.47 -6.54 -12.21
C HIS A 502 -13.12 -6.53 -13.70
N VAL A 503 -12.67 -7.66 -14.28
CA VAL A 503 -12.53 -7.80 -15.75
C VAL A 503 -13.88 -7.55 -16.44
N LEU A 504 -14.97 -8.06 -15.87
CA LEU A 504 -16.35 -7.86 -16.35
C LEU A 504 -17.01 -6.58 -15.82
N GLY A 505 -16.26 -5.69 -15.16
CA GLY A 505 -16.77 -4.42 -14.63
C GLY A 505 -17.73 -4.55 -13.44
N ASN A 506 -17.78 -5.69 -12.74
CA ASN A 506 -18.76 -5.93 -11.67
C ASN A 506 -18.15 -5.77 -10.27
N GLY A 507 -18.05 -4.52 -9.81
CA GLY A 507 -17.58 -4.17 -8.47
C GLY A 507 -18.37 -4.81 -7.31
N PRO A 508 -19.72 -4.84 -7.31
CA PRO A 508 -20.51 -5.43 -6.24
C PRO A 508 -20.29 -6.95 -6.08
N ALA A 509 -20.18 -7.69 -7.18
CA ALA A 509 -19.85 -9.11 -7.12
C ALA A 509 -18.45 -9.32 -6.55
N ALA A 510 -17.46 -8.52 -6.97
CA ALA A 510 -16.11 -8.54 -6.40
C ALA A 510 -16.10 -8.22 -4.89
N ASP A 511 -16.93 -7.27 -4.44
CA ASP A 511 -17.03 -6.87 -3.02
C ASP A 511 -17.50 -8.04 -2.13
N SER A 512 -18.42 -8.88 -2.65
CA SER A 512 -18.86 -10.09 -1.95
C SER A 512 -17.71 -11.04 -1.62
N VAL A 513 -16.67 -11.06 -2.47
CA VAL A 513 -15.46 -11.87 -2.27
C VAL A 513 -14.44 -11.12 -1.42
N TYR A 514 -14.21 -9.84 -1.68
CA TYR A 514 -13.28 -9.00 -0.93
C TYR A 514 -13.59 -8.95 0.56
N ARG A 515 -14.88 -8.88 0.94
CA ARG A 515 -15.29 -8.96 2.35
C ARG A 515 -14.89 -10.28 3.03
N ARG A 516 -14.85 -11.40 2.30
CA ARG A 516 -14.38 -12.71 2.79
C ARG A 516 -12.85 -12.84 2.81
N LEU A 517 -12.13 -11.92 2.17
CA LEU A 517 -10.67 -11.83 2.25
C LEU A 517 -10.22 -11.14 3.55
N GLU A 518 -11.08 -10.29 4.13
CA GLU A 518 -10.85 -9.56 5.37
C GLU A 518 -9.55 -8.75 5.42
N ALA A 519 -9.19 -8.06 4.33
CA ALA A 519 -8.00 -7.20 4.28
C ALA A 519 -8.06 -6.10 5.35
N LYS A 520 -7.06 -6.06 6.24
CA LYS A 520 -6.98 -5.15 7.40
C LYS A 520 -5.61 -4.50 7.52
N HIS A 521 -5.55 -3.34 8.18
CA HIS A 521 -4.31 -2.64 8.53
C HIS A 521 -3.37 -2.43 7.33
N VAL A 522 -2.12 -2.90 7.40
CA VAL A 522 -1.12 -2.75 6.32
C VAL A 522 -1.59 -3.36 5.00
N GLN A 523 -2.47 -4.37 5.03
CA GLN A 523 -3.01 -4.98 3.82
C GLN A 523 -3.90 -4.00 3.03
N LEU A 524 -4.45 -2.95 3.65
CA LEU A 524 -5.20 -1.92 2.91
C LEU A 524 -4.31 -1.17 1.91
N LEU A 525 -3.00 -1.13 2.17
CA LEU A 525 -2.01 -0.46 1.33
C LEU A 525 -1.42 -1.43 0.30
N SER A 526 -1.13 -2.66 0.71
CA SER A 526 -0.50 -3.65 -0.16
C SER A 526 -1.48 -4.43 -1.03
N LEU A 527 -2.69 -4.73 -0.56
CA LEU A 527 -3.70 -5.54 -1.25
C LEU A 527 -5.02 -4.82 -1.46
N GLY A 528 -5.39 -3.87 -0.59
CA GLY A 528 -6.69 -3.20 -0.62
C GLY A 528 -6.97 -2.44 -1.93
N TRP A 529 -5.90 -1.98 -2.59
CA TRP A 529 -5.99 -1.32 -3.90
C TRP A 529 -6.59 -2.22 -4.99
N ILE A 530 -6.40 -3.56 -4.93
CA ILE A 530 -6.89 -4.52 -5.95
C ILE A 530 -8.40 -4.36 -6.15
N HIS A 531 -9.13 -4.09 -5.07
CA HIS A 531 -10.57 -3.89 -5.12
C HIS A 531 -10.95 -2.41 -5.06
N ALA A 532 -10.43 -1.65 -4.09
CA ALA A 532 -10.86 -0.29 -3.84
C ALA A 532 -10.57 0.67 -5.02
N ALA A 533 -9.45 0.49 -5.73
CA ALA A 533 -9.10 1.33 -6.88
C ALA A 533 -10.02 1.12 -8.10
N ARG A 534 -10.81 0.04 -8.12
CA ARG A 534 -11.67 -0.34 -9.25
C ARG A 534 -13.16 -0.07 -9.02
N LEU A 535 -13.58 0.21 -7.79
CA LEU A 535 -14.99 0.47 -7.46
C LEU A 535 -15.52 1.77 -8.06
N ALA A 536 -14.78 2.87 -7.97
CA ALA A 536 -15.18 4.15 -8.56
C ALA A 536 -15.21 4.10 -10.09
N PRO A 537 -14.18 3.55 -10.79
CA PRO A 537 -14.27 3.27 -12.22
C PRO A 537 -15.45 2.36 -12.60
N GLY A 538 -15.79 1.38 -11.75
CA GLY A 538 -16.96 0.50 -11.93
C GLY A 538 -18.29 1.08 -11.43
N LEU A 539 -18.38 2.39 -11.22
CA LEU A 539 -19.60 3.12 -10.78
C LEU A 539 -20.21 2.70 -9.43
N ALA A 540 -19.50 1.93 -8.61
CA ALA A 540 -19.90 1.52 -7.27
C ALA A 540 -19.43 2.52 -6.19
N HIS A 541 -19.85 3.78 -6.33
CA HIS A 541 -19.29 4.93 -5.59
C HIS A 541 -19.46 4.84 -4.07
N THR A 542 -20.60 4.36 -3.57
CA THR A 542 -20.87 4.23 -2.14
C THR A 542 -19.91 3.22 -1.49
N ARG A 543 -19.63 2.11 -2.17
CA ARG A 543 -18.64 1.13 -1.72
C ARG A 543 -17.23 1.69 -1.79
N ALA A 544 -16.90 2.39 -2.89
CA ALA A 544 -15.61 3.05 -3.05
C ALA A 544 -15.34 4.00 -1.88
N LEU A 545 -16.28 4.89 -1.57
CA LEU A 545 -16.18 5.85 -0.46
C LEU A 545 -15.89 5.18 0.89
N ARG A 546 -16.55 4.04 1.17
CA ARG A 546 -16.31 3.27 2.40
C ARG A 546 -14.88 2.74 2.47
N LEU A 547 -14.39 2.07 1.42
CA LEU A 547 -13.05 1.47 1.45
C LEU A 547 -11.92 2.51 1.38
N LEU A 548 -12.13 3.62 0.66
CA LEU A 548 -11.21 4.75 0.67
C LEU A 548 -11.19 5.42 2.05
N ALA A 549 -12.32 5.45 2.76
CA ALA A 549 -12.37 5.91 4.13
C ALA A 549 -11.57 5.04 5.10
N ASP A 550 -11.66 3.72 4.97
CA ASP A 550 -10.89 2.77 5.78
C ASP A 550 -9.38 2.92 5.52
N THR A 551 -8.98 3.02 4.25
CA THR A 551 -7.58 3.24 3.83
C THR A 551 -7.04 4.56 4.38
N HIS A 552 -7.80 5.66 4.23
CA HIS A 552 -7.42 6.97 4.74
C HIS A 552 -7.34 7.00 6.28
N ALA A 553 -8.27 6.33 6.95
CA ALA A 553 -8.25 6.21 8.41
C ALA A 553 -7.00 5.46 8.89
N PHE A 554 -6.62 4.36 8.25
CA PHE A 554 -5.38 3.67 8.57
C PHE A 554 -4.15 4.57 8.37
N HIS A 555 -4.07 5.26 7.22
CA HIS A 555 -2.94 6.15 6.91
C HIS A 555 -2.79 7.26 7.96
N LYS A 556 -3.90 7.89 8.37
CA LYS A 556 -3.89 8.93 9.41
C LYS A 556 -3.54 8.39 10.81
N HIS A 557 -3.99 7.19 11.14
CA HIS A 557 -3.67 6.56 12.44
C HIS A 557 -2.21 6.11 12.51
N HIS A 558 -1.64 5.62 11.40
CA HIS A 558 -0.26 5.15 11.35
C HIS A 558 0.75 6.21 11.82
N GLY A 559 0.59 7.47 11.39
CA GLY A 559 1.49 8.55 11.81
C GLY A 559 1.52 8.73 13.34
N LYS A 560 0.41 8.47 14.04
CA LYS A 560 0.38 8.51 15.52
C LYS A 560 1.04 7.28 16.14
N ASP A 561 0.76 6.10 15.60
CA ASP A 561 1.26 4.84 16.15
C ASP A 561 2.78 4.70 15.95
N CYS A 562 3.30 5.08 14.78
CA CYS A 562 4.73 5.01 14.47
C CYS A 562 5.59 5.74 15.51
N MET A 563 5.16 6.94 15.92
CA MET A 563 5.87 7.75 16.90
C MET A 563 5.98 7.08 18.29
N GLU A 564 4.99 6.30 18.70
CA GLU A 564 5.05 5.56 19.97
C GLU A 564 5.99 4.36 19.88
N HIS A 565 6.05 3.67 18.74
CA HIS A 565 6.99 2.57 18.53
C HIS A 565 8.45 3.05 18.62
N LEU A 566 8.75 4.28 18.19
CA LEU A 566 10.07 4.88 18.39
C LEU A 566 10.41 5.01 19.89
N THR A 567 9.44 5.40 20.72
CA THR A 567 9.66 5.48 22.18
C THR A 567 9.88 4.11 22.81
N TYR A 568 9.20 3.07 22.33
CA TYR A 568 9.40 1.70 22.79
C TYR A 568 10.78 1.15 22.41
N ALA A 569 11.28 1.47 21.21
CA ALA A 569 12.60 1.04 20.79
C ALA A 569 13.72 1.56 21.73
N TYR A 570 13.60 2.81 22.22
CA TYR A 570 14.50 3.31 23.27
C TYR A 570 14.33 2.60 24.62
N LYS A 571 13.09 2.33 25.03
CA LYS A 571 12.80 1.66 26.32
C LYS A 571 13.30 0.23 26.38
N TYR A 572 13.21 -0.50 25.27
CA TYR A 572 13.66 -1.89 25.16
C TYR A 572 15.10 -2.04 24.63
N GLY A 573 15.79 -0.93 24.34
CA GLY A 573 17.16 -0.93 23.83
C GLY A 573 17.31 -1.47 22.40
N THR A 574 16.24 -1.59 21.62
CA THR A 574 16.29 -2.09 20.24
C THR A 574 16.68 -0.97 19.26
N PHE A 575 17.88 -0.42 19.43
CA PHE A 575 18.33 0.78 18.74
C PHE A 575 18.37 0.67 17.21
N GLU A 576 18.74 -0.51 16.67
CA GLU A 576 18.73 -0.79 15.22
C GLU A 576 17.34 -0.52 14.60
N LYS A 577 16.27 -0.89 15.34
CA LYS A 577 14.89 -0.73 14.88
C LYS A 577 14.43 0.72 14.83
N LEU A 578 15.11 1.65 15.49
CA LEU A 578 14.76 3.08 15.38
C LEU A 578 14.94 3.60 13.95
N LEU A 579 15.98 3.14 13.24
CA LEU A 579 16.22 3.53 11.86
C LEU A 579 15.16 2.90 10.95
N GLU A 580 14.95 1.58 11.07
CA GLU A 580 13.95 0.85 10.29
C GLU A 580 12.53 1.40 10.48
N LEU A 581 12.12 1.68 11.72
CA LEU A 581 10.78 2.21 12.03
C LEU A 581 10.56 3.60 11.42
N ARG A 582 11.61 4.41 11.31
CA ARG A 582 11.55 5.73 10.67
C ARG A 582 11.46 5.63 9.17
N GLU A 583 12.27 4.79 8.57
CA GLU A 583 12.20 4.50 7.13
C GLU A 583 10.84 3.91 6.77
N TRP A 584 10.31 3.02 7.62
CA TRP A 584 8.95 2.49 7.50
C TRP A 584 7.89 3.59 7.58
N GLY A 585 7.97 4.48 8.58
CA GLY A 585 7.07 5.62 8.73
C GLY A 585 7.09 6.55 7.51
N ALA A 586 8.29 6.96 7.08
CA ALA A 586 8.48 7.80 5.90
C ALA A 586 7.95 7.12 4.62
N ARG A 587 8.18 5.81 4.46
CA ARG A 587 7.66 5.04 3.33
C ARG A 587 6.13 5.03 3.31
N LEU A 588 5.49 4.90 4.46
CA LEU A 588 4.03 4.91 4.56
C LEU A 588 3.44 6.31 4.34
N GLU A 589 4.07 7.36 4.86
CA GLU A 589 3.68 8.76 4.60
C GLU A 589 3.77 9.11 3.10
N ALA A 590 4.79 8.60 2.41
CA ALA A 590 5.00 8.77 0.98
C ALA A 590 4.16 7.82 0.09
N CYS A 591 3.25 7.03 0.66
CA CYS A 591 2.47 6.04 -0.08
C CYS A 591 1.55 6.69 -1.13
N ALA A 592 1.82 6.43 -2.41
CA ALA A 592 1.04 7.00 -3.52
C ALA A 592 -0.44 6.58 -3.48
N TRP A 593 -0.72 5.30 -3.19
CA TRP A 593 -2.09 4.79 -3.09
C TRP A 593 -2.89 5.49 -1.97
N CYS A 594 -2.28 5.75 -0.80
CA CYS A 594 -2.95 6.47 0.28
C CYS A 594 -3.22 7.92 -0.10
N SER A 595 -2.28 8.56 -0.78
CA SER A 595 -2.44 9.91 -1.31
C SER A 595 -3.60 9.98 -2.31
N LEU A 596 -3.66 9.05 -3.27
CA LEU A 596 -4.75 8.93 -4.25
C LEU A 596 -6.08 8.66 -3.58
N ALA A 597 -6.14 7.72 -2.64
CA ALA A 597 -7.35 7.41 -1.90
C ALA A 597 -7.91 8.63 -1.16
N GLY A 598 -7.04 9.50 -0.63
CA GLY A 598 -7.43 10.78 -0.03
C GLY A 598 -8.09 11.74 -1.02
N ARG A 599 -7.55 11.86 -2.24
CA ARG A 599 -8.08 12.77 -3.28
C ARG A 599 -9.38 12.24 -3.88
N GLU A 600 -9.45 10.95 -4.19
CA GLU A 600 -10.67 10.30 -4.65
C GLU A 600 -11.79 10.41 -3.61
N ARG A 601 -11.48 10.24 -2.33
CA ARG A 601 -12.45 10.47 -1.23
C ARG A 601 -12.94 11.91 -1.16
N ALA A 602 -12.14 12.89 -1.59
CA ALA A 602 -12.56 14.30 -1.63
C ALA A 602 -13.46 14.59 -2.84
N LEU A 603 -13.22 13.94 -3.99
CA LEU A 603 -13.98 14.15 -5.23
C LEU A 603 -15.29 13.36 -5.29
N LEU A 604 -15.29 12.09 -4.90
CA LEU A 604 -16.47 11.22 -5.01
C LEU A 604 -17.74 11.75 -4.32
N PRO A 605 -17.67 12.41 -3.14
CA PRO A 605 -18.86 13.00 -2.50
C PRO A 605 -19.53 14.08 -3.36
N LEU A 606 -18.79 14.75 -4.25
CA LEU A 606 -19.35 15.72 -5.19
C LEU A 606 -20.38 15.07 -6.12
N LEU A 607 -20.37 13.75 -6.34
CA LEU A 607 -21.40 13.07 -7.11
C LEU A 607 -22.77 13.12 -6.42
N ALA A 608 -22.84 13.02 -5.09
CA ALA A 608 -24.11 12.86 -4.36
C ALA A 608 -24.84 14.19 -4.04
N GLY A 609 -24.19 15.34 -4.25
CA GLY A 609 -24.71 16.69 -3.93
C GLY A 609 -23.60 17.61 -3.38
N PRO A 610 -23.87 18.89 -3.08
CA PRO A 610 -22.91 19.74 -2.40
C PRO A 610 -22.63 19.16 -1.01
N THR A 611 -21.38 18.76 -0.77
CA THR A 611 -20.89 18.25 0.52
C THR A 611 -19.93 19.25 1.16
N ALA A 612 -19.49 18.96 2.40
CA ALA A 612 -18.64 19.79 3.25
C ALA A 612 -17.53 20.54 2.49
N PRO A 613 -17.09 21.73 2.98
CA PRO A 613 -16.04 22.50 2.32
C PRO A 613 -14.80 21.63 2.08
N MET A 614 -14.38 21.57 0.82
CA MET A 614 -13.12 20.96 0.44
C MET A 614 -11.99 21.92 0.80
N HIS A 615 -10.97 21.40 1.48
CA HIS A 615 -9.76 22.17 1.79
C HIS A 615 -8.65 21.77 0.83
N ALA A 616 -7.69 22.69 0.64
CA ALA A 616 -6.47 22.40 -0.09
C ALA A 616 -5.82 21.11 0.47
N PRO A 617 -5.44 20.16 -0.40
CA PRO A 617 -4.85 18.92 0.07
C PRO A 617 -3.45 19.20 0.63
N HIS A 618 -2.99 18.35 1.55
CA HIS A 618 -1.59 18.41 1.98
C HIS A 618 -0.66 18.16 0.78
N PRO A 619 0.44 18.91 0.63
CA PRO A 619 1.38 18.71 -0.48
C PRO A 619 1.80 17.24 -0.61
N LEU A 620 1.93 16.77 -1.85
CA LEU A 620 2.41 15.42 -2.11
C LEU A 620 3.88 15.30 -1.67
N PRO A 621 4.27 14.23 -0.96
CA PRO A 621 5.67 13.94 -0.68
C PRO A 621 6.47 13.73 -1.97
N ASP A 622 7.77 14.07 -1.95
CA ASP A 622 8.71 13.80 -3.03
C ASP A 622 9.99 13.17 -2.44
N PRO A 623 10.34 11.92 -2.80
CA PRO A 623 9.66 11.01 -3.73
C PRO A 623 8.44 10.30 -3.12
N LEU A 624 7.53 9.84 -3.99
CA LEU A 624 6.43 8.93 -3.64
C LEU A 624 6.90 7.46 -3.64
N THR A 625 6.23 6.59 -2.88
CA THR A 625 6.54 5.16 -2.77
C THR A 625 5.43 4.27 -3.31
N ASP A 626 5.82 3.17 -3.97
CA ASP A 626 4.93 2.07 -4.32
C ASP A 626 4.92 1.02 -3.21
N ASN A 627 3.73 0.75 -2.68
CA ASN A 627 3.51 -0.20 -1.59
C ASN A 627 2.57 -1.34 -2.01
N ARG A 628 2.15 -1.38 -3.28
CA ARG A 628 1.27 -2.42 -3.83
C ARG A 628 2.02 -3.76 -3.88
N ASP A 629 1.38 -4.82 -3.41
CA ASP A 629 1.87 -6.18 -3.57
C ASP A 629 1.42 -6.73 -4.94
N LEU A 630 2.35 -6.68 -5.90
CA LEU A 630 2.15 -7.17 -7.27
C LEU A 630 2.55 -8.64 -7.44
N ASN A 631 2.76 -9.38 -6.35
CA ASN A 631 3.13 -10.80 -6.36
C ASN A 631 2.10 -11.68 -5.64
N ALA A 632 1.04 -11.10 -5.05
CA ALA A 632 0.02 -11.84 -4.30
C ALA A 632 -0.75 -12.88 -5.14
N ILE A 633 -0.94 -12.59 -6.43
CA ILE A 633 -1.46 -13.56 -7.41
C ILE A 633 -0.26 -14.23 -8.07
N VAL A 634 -0.20 -15.57 -7.96
CA VAL A 634 0.87 -16.35 -8.56
C VAL A 634 0.72 -16.35 -10.08
N SER A 635 1.75 -15.90 -10.81
CA SER A 635 1.74 -15.94 -12.28
C SER A 635 2.25 -17.29 -12.80
N TRP A 636 1.48 -17.87 -13.72
CA TRP A 636 1.85 -19.03 -14.54
C TRP A 636 2.03 -18.65 -16.03
N GLU A 637 2.25 -17.37 -16.31
CA GLU A 637 2.61 -16.93 -17.66
C GLU A 637 4.05 -17.35 -17.99
N GLN A 638 4.31 -17.70 -19.25
CA GLN A 638 5.65 -18.01 -19.72
C GLN A 638 6.61 -16.84 -19.51
N PRO A 639 7.92 -17.08 -19.24
CA PRO A 639 8.90 -16.03 -19.03
C PRO A 639 8.94 -14.95 -20.12
N GLN A 640 8.66 -15.30 -21.39
CA GLN A 640 8.61 -14.32 -22.50
C GLN A 640 7.50 -13.26 -22.39
N TYR A 641 6.49 -13.47 -21.55
CA TYR A 641 5.42 -12.49 -21.30
C TYR A 641 5.60 -11.66 -20.03
N ILE A 642 6.63 -11.98 -19.23
CA ILE A 642 6.96 -11.21 -18.04
C ILE A 642 7.69 -9.95 -18.50
N ASP A 643 7.00 -8.82 -18.42
CA ASP A 643 7.59 -7.51 -18.69
C ASP A 643 8.30 -6.97 -17.44
N PRO A 644 9.66 -6.89 -17.44
CA PRO A 644 10.42 -6.46 -16.26
C PRO A 644 10.10 -5.02 -15.82
N GLY A 645 9.75 -4.14 -16.78
CA GLY A 645 9.46 -2.73 -16.52
C GLY A 645 8.01 -2.47 -16.11
N MET A 646 7.14 -3.49 -16.09
CA MET A 646 5.70 -3.30 -15.85
C MET A 646 5.41 -2.62 -14.51
N LYS A 647 6.11 -3.02 -13.44
CA LYS A 647 5.88 -2.50 -12.08
C LYS A 647 6.16 -0.98 -12.03
N GLU A 648 7.31 -0.59 -12.56
CA GLU A 648 7.73 0.82 -12.62
C GLU A 648 6.79 1.64 -13.49
N ARG A 649 6.42 1.15 -14.70
CA ARG A 649 5.48 1.85 -15.58
C ARG A 649 4.09 1.98 -14.97
N SER A 650 3.58 0.92 -14.34
CA SER A 650 2.29 0.97 -13.64
C SER A 650 2.29 2.00 -12.51
N PHE A 651 3.36 2.04 -11.71
CA PHE A 651 3.50 3.01 -10.64
C PHE A 651 3.57 4.44 -11.19
N GLU A 652 4.37 4.67 -12.23
CA GLU A 652 4.47 5.96 -12.90
C GLU A 652 3.10 6.45 -13.40
N HIS A 653 2.32 5.57 -14.01
CA HIS A 653 0.98 5.90 -14.51
C HIS A 653 0.04 6.33 -13.37
N ASP A 654 0.04 5.60 -12.26
CA ASP A 654 -0.77 5.92 -11.08
C ASP A 654 -0.32 7.22 -10.39
N VAL A 655 0.97 7.52 -10.39
CA VAL A 655 1.51 8.80 -9.88
C VAL A 655 1.10 9.96 -10.79
N ALA A 656 1.14 9.79 -12.11
CA ALA A 656 0.66 10.81 -13.05
C ALA A 656 -0.84 11.07 -12.86
N TYR A 657 -1.63 10.00 -12.69
CA TYR A 657 -3.05 10.11 -12.37
C TYR A 657 -3.29 10.85 -11.05
N LEU A 658 -2.56 10.48 -9.98
CA LEU A 658 -2.61 11.16 -8.69
C LEU A 658 -2.33 12.66 -8.80
N ARG A 659 -1.30 13.06 -9.55
CA ARG A 659 -0.96 14.48 -9.74
C ARG A 659 -2.08 15.26 -10.43
N LEU A 660 -2.76 14.68 -11.42
CA LEU A 660 -3.92 15.32 -12.04
C LEU A 660 -5.09 15.46 -11.07
N LYS A 661 -5.36 14.43 -10.26
CA LYS A 661 -6.42 14.48 -9.22
C LYS A 661 -6.10 15.50 -8.14
N ASP A 662 -4.85 15.58 -7.73
CA ASP A 662 -4.36 16.57 -6.78
C ASP A 662 -4.56 18.00 -7.32
N GLY A 663 -4.27 18.21 -8.61
CA GLY A 663 -4.57 19.46 -9.31
C GLY A 663 -6.06 19.81 -9.32
N ILE A 664 -6.94 18.86 -9.64
CA ILE A 664 -8.41 19.08 -9.64
C ILE A 664 -8.90 19.46 -8.23
N VAL A 665 -8.50 18.71 -7.19
CA VAL A 665 -8.89 18.99 -5.80
C VAL A 665 -8.38 20.38 -5.36
N SER A 666 -7.14 20.74 -5.72
CA SER A 666 -6.55 22.04 -5.40
C SER A 666 -7.29 23.18 -6.10
N CYS A 667 -7.62 23.03 -7.39
CA CYS A 667 -8.45 24.01 -8.11
C CYS A 667 -9.82 24.21 -7.46
N ILE A 668 -10.49 23.13 -7.03
CA ILE A 668 -11.80 23.21 -6.36
C ILE A 668 -11.69 23.90 -5.01
N ALA A 669 -10.65 23.61 -4.22
CA ALA A 669 -10.40 24.30 -2.95
C ALA A 669 -10.19 25.81 -3.16
N LEU A 670 -9.38 26.20 -4.15
CA LEU A 670 -9.17 27.60 -4.51
C LEU A 670 -10.46 28.29 -5.00
N CYS A 671 -11.31 27.59 -5.76
CA CYS A 671 -12.64 28.10 -6.14
C CYS A 671 -13.49 28.45 -4.91
N ILE A 672 -13.50 27.59 -3.89
CA ILE A 672 -14.25 27.81 -2.65
C ILE A 672 -13.67 29.00 -1.87
N GLU A 673 -12.34 29.08 -1.75
CA GLU A 673 -11.67 30.17 -1.04
C GLU A 673 -11.89 31.53 -1.74
N CYS A 674 -11.89 31.55 -3.08
CA CYS A 674 -12.15 32.77 -3.86
C CYS A 674 -13.63 33.21 -3.82
N ALA A 675 -14.54 32.28 -3.53
CA ALA A 675 -15.98 32.54 -3.47
C ALA A 675 -16.43 33.21 -2.15
N ASP A 676 -15.53 33.36 -1.17
CA ASP A 676 -15.86 33.97 0.11
C ASP A 676 -16.12 35.49 0.04
N ASN A 677 -16.38 36.12 1.18
CA ASN A 677 -16.80 37.51 1.26
C ASN A 677 -15.66 38.55 1.26
N ARG A 678 -14.40 38.13 1.04
CA ARG A 678 -13.22 39.03 1.03
C ARG A 678 -13.26 40.03 -0.13
N SER A 679 -12.50 41.12 0.01
CA SER A 679 -12.33 42.12 -1.04
C SER A 679 -11.51 41.58 -2.22
N LEU A 680 -11.57 42.24 -3.38
CA LEU A 680 -10.84 41.81 -4.57
C LEU A 680 -9.32 41.82 -4.36
N GLU A 681 -8.82 42.81 -3.61
CA GLU A 681 -7.41 42.96 -3.27
C GLU A 681 -6.91 41.80 -2.40
N GLU A 682 -7.72 41.36 -1.44
CA GLU A 682 -7.43 40.22 -0.57
C GLU A 682 -7.49 38.87 -1.30
N LYS A 683 -8.23 38.79 -2.42
CA LYS A 683 -8.38 37.57 -3.23
C LYS A 683 -7.37 37.46 -4.36
N LYS A 684 -6.64 38.53 -4.67
CA LYS A 684 -5.76 38.60 -5.85
C LYS A 684 -4.74 37.45 -5.87
N VAL A 685 -4.14 37.15 -4.71
CA VAL A 685 -3.17 36.06 -4.56
C VAL A 685 -3.80 34.71 -4.93
N GLN A 686 -4.97 34.39 -4.39
CA GLN A 686 -5.66 33.14 -4.68
C GLN A 686 -6.12 33.06 -6.15
N LEU A 687 -6.54 34.18 -6.75
CA LEU A 687 -6.91 34.23 -8.16
C LEU A 687 -5.70 33.97 -9.08
N ASP A 688 -4.53 34.47 -8.73
CA ASP A 688 -3.27 34.24 -9.47
C ASP A 688 -2.77 32.80 -9.27
N GLU A 689 -2.85 32.25 -8.06
CA GLU A 689 -2.60 30.83 -7.76
C GLU A 689 -3.53 29.93 -8.58
N MET A 690 -4.83 30.25 -8.61
CA MET A 690 -5.82 29.52 -9.40
C MET A 690 -5.49 29.51 -10.89
N GLN A 691 -5.00 30.62 -11.46
CA GLN A 691 -4.55 30.66 -12.85
C GLN A 691 -3.33 29.77 -13.09
N THR A 692 -2.38 29.78 -12.16
CA THR A 692 -1.19 28.93 -12.20
C THR A 692 -1.59 27.45 -12.16
N CYS A 693 -2.56 27.08 -11.32
CA CYS A 693 -3.10 25.71 -11.25
C CYS A 693 -3.80 25.30 -12.56
N ILE A 694 -4.57 26.20 -13.18
CA ILE A 694 -5.23 25.94 -14.47
C ILE A 694 -4.18 25.64 -15.56
N GLU A 695 -3.14 26.46 -15.67
CA GLU A 695 -2.07 26.31 -16.65
C GLU A 695 -1.27 25.02 -16.42
N ALA A 696 -0.92 24.74 -15.15
CA ALA A 696 -0.23 23.52 -14.76
C ALA A 696 -1.04 22.27 -15.07
N PHE A 697 -2.35 22.26 -14.76
CA PHE A 697 -3.25 21.15 -15.09
C PHE A 697 -3.36 20.94 -16.61
N SER A 698 -3.54 22.03 -17.37
CA SER A 698 -3.63 21.96 -18.83
C SER A 698 -2.36 21.37 -19.46
N SER A 699 -1.19 21.87 -19.05
CA SER A 699 0.11 21.36 -19.52
C SER A 699 0.35 19.90 -19.10
N ALA A 700 -0.06 19.54 -17.88
CA ALA A 700 0.06 18.16 -17.40
C ALA A 700 -0.81 17.19 -18.21
N MET A 701 -2.06 17.58 -18.53
CA MET A 701 -2.96 16.78 -19.37
C MET A 701 -2.39 16.54 -20.77
N GLU A 702 -1.80 17.56 -21.39
CA GLU A 702 -1.12 17.44 -22.70
C GLU A 702 0.03 16.44 -22.66
N LYS A 703 0.97 16.63 -21.72
CA LYS A 703 2.12 15.73 -21.55
C LYS A 703 1.68 14.30 -21.27
N CYS A 704 0.63 14.13 -20.46
CA CYS A 704 0.07 12.81 -20.18
C CYS A 704 -0.56 12.17 -21.42
N LYS A 705 -1.27 12.94 -22.26
CA LYS A 705 -1.85 12.44 -23.52
C LYS A 705 -0.77 11.97 -24.50
N GLU A 706 0.31 12.74 -24.64
CA GLU A 706 1.46 12.36 -25.47
C GLU A 706 2.11 11.07 -24.98
N LYS A 707 2.31 10.97 -23.65
CA LYS A 707 3.03 9.86 -23.03
C LYS A 707 2.21 8.57 -22.89
N TYR A 708 0.90 8.67 -22.66
CA TYR A 708 0.05 7.54 -22.27
C TYR A 708 -1.00 7.17 -23.31
N SER A 709 -0.66 7.26 -24.60
CA SER A 709 -1.57 6.98 -25.73
C SER A 709 -1.71 5.50 -26.11
N GLY A 710 -0.85 4.62 -25.58
CA GLY A 710 -0.84 3.20 -25.90
C GLY A 710 -1.88 2.38 -25.12
N LYS A 711 -2.51 1.40 -25.79
CA LYS A 711 -3.31 0.36 -25.11
C LYS A 711 -2.40 -0.54 -24.27
N GLN A 712 -2.80 -0.83 -23.04
CA GLN A 712 -2.12 -1.79 -22.18
C GLN A 712 -2.81 -3.15 -22.24
N ARG A 713 -2.00 -4.21 -22.33
CA ARG A 713 -2.48 -5.59 -22.21
C ARG A 713 -2.98 -5.84 -20.79
N LEU A 714 -4.06 -6.59 -20.69
CA LEU A 714 -4.54 -7.13 -19.41
C LEU A 714 -3.71 -8.33 -19.00
N CYS A 715 -3.26 -8.34 -17.74
CA CYS A 715 -2.61 -9.46 -17.11
C CYS A 715 -3.24 -9.72 -15.75
N LEU A 716 -3.31 -10.99 -15.36
CA LEU A 716 -3.93 -11.41 -14.09
C LEU A 716 -3.14 -10.94 -12.86
N THR A 717 -1.83 -10.84 -12.98
CA THR A 717 -0.91 -10.57 -11.86
C THR A 717 -0.49 -9.12 -11.75
N THR A 718 -0.89 -8.29 -12.70
CA THR A 718 -0.54 -6.88 -12.76
C THR A 718 -1.75 -6.04 -12.40
N PRO A 719 -1.55 -4.77 -11.99
CA PRO A 719 -2.67 -3.85 -11.87
C PRO A 719 -3.41 -3.74 -13.21
N PHE A 720 -4.72 -3.55 -13.14
CA PHE A 720 -5.48 -3.10 -14.31
C PHE A 720 -4.88 -1.80 -14.86
N PRO A 721 -5.06 -1.51 -16.17
CA PRO A 721 -4.64 -0.26 -16.75
C PRO A 721 -5.04 0.93 -15.87
N SER A 722 -4.10 1.84 -15.69
CA SER A 722 -4.33 3.03 -14.88
C SER A 722 -5.36 3.93 -15.56
N ARG A 723 -6.25 4.52 -14.77
CA ARG A 723 -7.35 5.37 -15.25
C ARG A 723 -6.84 6.62 -16.00
N ILE A 724 -5.55 6.96 -15.87
CA ILE A 724 -4.90 7.98 -16.69
C ILE A 724 -5.08 7.71 -18.19
N ILE A 725 -4.95 6.45 -18.64
CA ILE A 725 -5.03 6.08 -20.05
C ILE A 725 -6.44 6.35 -20.58
N ALA A 726 -7.47 5.92 -19.86
CA ALA A 726 -8.86 6.19 -20.22
C ALA A 726 -9.21 7.68 -20.14
N PHE A 727 -8.58 8.42 -19.22
CA PHE A 727 -8.86 9.83 -19.00
C PHE A 727 -8.28 10.73 -20.10
N VAL A 728 -7.01 10.55 -20.48
CA VAL A 728 -6.33 11.43 -21.45
C VAL A 728 -6.61 11.07 -22.91
N ASN A 729 -6.99 9.82 -23.17
CA ASN A 729 -7.35 9.35 -24.52
C ASN A 729 -8.87 9.33 -24.76
N SER A 730 -9.66 9.86 -23.82
CA SER A 730 -11.09 9.95 -24.02
C SER A 730 -11.43 10.82 -25.23
N PRO A 731 -12.47 10.48 -26.01
CA PRO A 731 -13.01 11.40 -27.02
C PRO A 731 -13.59 12.67 -26.38
N VAL A 732 -14.00 12.61 -25.11
CA VAL A 732 -14.47 13.78 -24.36
C VAL A 732 -13.27 14.69 -24.02
N PRO A 733 -13.33 15.99 -24.36
CA PRO A 733 -12.22 16.93 -24.15
C PRO A 733 -12.12 17.39 -22.68
N TYR A 734 -11.76 16.48 -21.77
CA TYR A 734 -11.73 16.76 -20.32
C TYR A 734 -10.80 17.91 -19.95
N ARG A 735 -9.68 18.08 -20.65
CA ARG A 735 -8.75 19.19 -20.44
C ARG A 735 -9.49 20.53 -20.58
N GLU A 736 -10.15 20.74 -21.72
CA GLU A 736 -10.91 21.94 -22.04
C GLU A 736 -12.07 22.13 -21.08
N LEU A 737 -12.83 21.07 -20.82
CA LEU A 737 -14.00 21.09 -19.93
C LEU A 737 -13.62 21.57 -18.51
N TYR A 738 -12.60 20.97 -17.90
CA TYR A 738 -12.12 21.39 -16.57
C TYR A 738 -11.52 22.80 -16.59
N VAL A 739 -10.64 23.10 -17.56
CA VAL A 739 -9.98 24.42 -17.67
C VAL A 739 -11.00 25.54 -17.84
N LEU A 740 -11.97 25.38 -18.74
CA LEU A 740 -13.00 26.40 -18.99
C LEU A 740 -13.90 26.59 -17.78
N MET A 741 -14.37 25.51 -17.15
CA MET A 741 -15.26 25.64 -16.00
C MET A 741 -14.58 26.33 -14.81
N VAL A 742 -13.35 25.95 -14.49
CA VAL A 742 -12.56 26.59 -13.43
C VAL A 742 -12.28 28.06 -13.81
N SER A 743 -12.00 28.36 -15.08
CA SER A 743 -11.82 29.73 -15.57
C SER A 743 -13.09 30.59 -15.47
N VAL A 744 -14.28 30.02 -15.69
CA VAL A 744 -15.56 30.71 -15.48
C VAL A 744 -15.67 31.13 -14.01
N VAL A 745 -15.40 30.22 -13.06
CA VAL A 745 -15.43 30.53 -11.62
C VAL A 745 -14.43 31.64 -11.28
N ARG A 746 -13.20 31.57 -11.82
CA ARG A 746 -12.18 32.62 -11.62
C ARG A 746 -12.69 33.98 -12.05
N ALA A 747 -13.24 34.07 -13.26
CA ALA A 747 -13.76 35.32 -13.82
C ALA A 747 -14.95 35.86 -13.01
N VAL A 748 -15.86 34.99 -12.56
CA VAL A 748 -16.98 35.36 -11.67
C VAL A 748 -16.46 35.92 -10.34
N CYS A 749 -15.49 35.26 -9.71
CA CYS A 749 -14.90 35.71 -8.45
C CYS A 749 -14.09 37.01 -8.60
N ALA A 750 -13.47 37.22 -9.76
CA ALA A 750 -12.75 38.46 -10.12
C ALA A 750 -13.67 39.63 -10.53
N GLY A 751 -14.98 39.38 -10.70
CA GLY A 751 -15.93 40.38 -11.18
C GLY A 751 -15.77 40.72 -12.68
N ASP A 752 -15.07 39.88 -13.45
CA ASP A 752 -14.88 40.02 -14.90
C ASP A 752 -16.02 39.33 -15.66
N GLY A 753 -17.15 40.06 -15.77
CA GLY A 753 -18.34 39.59 -16.47
C GLY A 753 -18.09 39.22 -17.93
N PRO A 754 -17.41 40.06 -18.75
CA PRO A 754 -17.08 39.72 -20.14
C PRO A 754 -16.29 38.41 -20.27
N ALA A 755 -15.22 38.22 -19.50
CA ALA A 755 -14.43 36.98 -19.57
C ALA A 755 -15.22 35.76 -19.10
N SER A 756 -16.05 35.90 -18.07
CA SER A 756 -16.93 34.82 -17.60
C SER A 756 -17.88 34.36 -18.70
N ARG A 757 -18.51 35.31 -19.42
CA ARG A 757 -19.45 35.00 -20.51
C ARG A 757 -18.79 34.35 -21.71
N ASP A 758 -17.60 34.83 -22.09
CA ASP A 758 -16.83 34.27 -23.22
C ASP A 758 -16.40 32.82 -22.94
N ARG A 759 -15.84 32.57 -21.75
CA ARG A 759 -15.46 31.22 -21.29
C ARG A 759 -16.67 30.30 -21.18
N GLY A 760 -17.78 30.82 -20.64
CA GLY A 760 -19.03 30.08 -20.52
C GLY A 760 -19.63 29.71 -21.88
N ALA A 761 -19.67 30.65 -22.83
CA ALA A 761 -20.13 30.39 -24.19
C ALA A 761 -19.27 29.34 -24.91
N SER A 762 -17.95 29.34 -24.67
CA SER A 762 -17.01 28.33 -25.20
C SER A 762 -17.21 26.93 -24.61
N LEU A 763 -17.75 26.82 -23.39
CA LEU A 763 -17.98 25.54 -22.72
C LEU A 763 -19.22 24.81 -23.26
N ARG A 764 -20.26 25.55 -23.66
CA ARG A 764 -21.55 25.00 -24.15
C ARG A 764 -21.44 24.03 -25.33
N PRO A 765 -20.72 24.34 -26.43
CA PRO A 765 -20.60 23.39 -27.54
C PRO A 765 -19.89 22.10 -27.12
N LEU A 766 -18.85 22.18 -26.28
CA LEU A 766 -18.16 20.98 -25.76
C LEU A 766 -19.08 20.08 -24.93
N LEU A 767 -19.97 20.69 -24.14
CA LEU A 767 -21.02 19.98 -23.40
C LEU A 767 -22.03 19.32 -24.36
N ALA A 768 -22.47 20.02 -25.40
CA ALA A 768 -23.37 19.47 -26.41
C ALA A 768 -22.73 18.29 -27.17
N ASP A 769 -21.52 18.46 -27.69
CA ASP A 769 -20.77 17.47 -28.46
C ASP A 769 -20.51 16.19 -27.64
N SER A 770 -20.36 16.32 -26.32
CA SER A 770 -20.16 15.16 -25.45
C SER A 770 -21.32 14.15 -25.48
N ARG A 771 -22.54 14.56 -25.85
CA ARG A 771 -23.71 13.66 -25.96
C ARG A 771 -23.51 12.58 -27.02
N GLU A 772 -22.89 12.93 -28.15
CA GLU A 772 -22.62 11.96 -29.22
C GLU A 772 -21.63 10.89 -28.74
N HIS A 773 -20.59 11.30 -28.02
CA HIS A 773 -19.62 10.38 -27.42
C HIS A 773 -20.24 9.48 -26.35
N LEU A 774 -21.13 10.03 -25.52
CA LEU A 774 -21.87 9.27 -24.50
C LEU A 774 -22.79 8.20 -25.14
N ALA A 775 -23.49 8.54 -26.22
CA ALA A 775 -24.34 7.60 -26.94
C ALA A 775 -23.50 6.47 -27.56
N ALA A 776 -22.37 6.81 -28.18
CA ALA A 776 -21.50 5.85 -28.86
C ALA A 776 -20.75 4.90 -27.92
N ALA A 777 -20.63 5.24 -26.64
CA ALA A 777 -19.89 4.45 -25.65
C ALA A 777 -20.67 3.23 -25.12
N VAL A 778 -21.99 3.15 -25.31
CA VAL A 778 -22.80 2.04 -24.80
C VAL A 778 -22.61 0.80 -25.68
N HIS A 779 -22.09 -0.28 -25.09
CA HIS A 779 -21.86 -1.55 -25.78
C HIS A 779 -22.77 -2.66 -25.21
N THR A 780 -23.24 -3.55 -26.09
CA THR A 780 -24.05 -4.74 -25.70
C THR A 780 -23.19 -5.96 -25.36
N ASP A 781 -21.89 -5.90 -25.64
CA ASP A 781 -20.93 -6.95 -25.31
C ASP A 781 -20.46 -6.81 -23.85
N LEU A 782 -20.58 -7.91 -23.10
CA LEU A 782 -20.16 -8.00 -21.71
C LEU A 782 -18.64 -7.80 -21.55
N TRP A 783 -17.84 -8.17 -22.55
CA TRP A 783 -16.39 -7.98 -22.49
C TRP A 783 -15.99 -6.49 -22.44
N ALA A 784 -16.72 -5.64 -23.17
CA ALA A 784 -16.48 -4.19 -23.21
C ALA A 784 -16.97 -3.46 -21.94
N GLN A 785 -17.79 -4.11 -21.10
CA GLN A 785 -18.51 -3.47 -20.00
C GLN A 785 -17.62 -2.70 -19.02
N ARG A 786 -16.43 -3.22 -18.70
CA ARG A 786 -15.49 -2.53 -17.80
C ARG A 786 -15.07 -1.17 -18.35
N GLU A 787 -14.69 -1.13 -19.63
CA GLU A 787 -14.21 0.09 -20.30
C GLU A 787 -15.37 1.08 -20.47
N THR A 788 -16.56 0.58 -20.78
CA THR A 788 -17.80 1.37 -20.81
C THR A 788 -18.06 2.04 -19.46
N LEU A 789 -18.04 1.29 -18.36
CA LEU A 789 -18.27 1.84 -17.02
C LEU A 789 -17.20 2.88 -16.62
N GLU A 790 -15.93 2.61 -16.93
CA GLU A 790 -14.83 3.54 -16.66
C GLU A 790 -14.97 4.86 -17.45
N PHE A 791 -15.41 4.78 -18.70
CA PHE A 791 -15.73 5.94 -19.52
C PHE A 791 -16.84 6.79 -18.88
N PHE A 792 -17.96 6.18 -18.48
CA PHE A 792 -19.04 6.89 -17.79
C PHE A 792 -18.61 7.41 -16.42
N SER A 793 -17.72 6.71 -15.71
CA SER A 793 -17.18 7.16 -14.41
C SER A 793 -16.40 8.46 -14.54
N ASN A 794 -15.54 8.59 -15.57
CA ASN A 794 -14.84 9.84 -15.89
C ASN A 794 -15.81 10.99 -16.14
N TYR A 795 -16.87 10.73 -16.89
CA TYR A 795 -17.83 11.77 -17.24
C TYR A 795 -18.69 12.17 -16.04
N LEU A 796 -19.17 11.21 -15.25
CA LEU A 796 -19.94 11.47 -14.04
C LEU A 796 -19.15 12.24 -12.99
N GLU A 797 -17.85 11.98 -12.86
CA GLU A 797 -16.97 12.77 -12.01
C GLU A 797 -16.92 14.24 -12.46
N PHE A 798 -16.75 14.49 -13.77
CA PHE A 798 -16.83 15.84 -14.32
C PHE A 798 -18.20 16.49 -14.04
N ILE A 799 -19.30 15.74 -14.21
CA ILE A 799 -20.66 16.21 -13.85
C ILE A 799 -20.72 16.58 -12.36
N GLY A 800 -20.12 15.78 -11.48
CA GLY A 800 -19.99 16.08 -10.06
C GLY A 800 -19.31 17.43 -9.81
N VAL A 801 -18.20 17.70 -10.51
CA VAL A 801 -17.41 18.93 -10.38
C VAL A 801 -18.12 20.15 -10.98
N ILE A 802 -18.61 20.09 -12.23
CA ILE A 802 -19.27 21.22 -12.88
C ILE A 802 -20.53 21.66 -12.11
N THR A 803 -21.34 20.71 -11.66
CA THR A 803 -22.54 21.03 -10.86
C THR A 803 -22.17 21.68 -9.53
N PHE A 804 -21.09 21.23 -8.86
CA PHE A 804 -20.60 21.88 -7.65
C PHE A 804 -20.13 23.32 -7.92
N LEU A 805 -19.31 23.52 -8.96
CA LEU A 805 -18.77 24.84 -9.32
C LEU A 805 -19.84 25.82 -9.81
N LEU A 806 -20.91 25.35 -10.46
CA LEU A 806 -22.09 26.18 -10.75
C LEU A 806 -22.75 26.70 -9.46
N GLY A 807 -22.81 25.88 -8.42
CA GLY A 807 -23.26 26.29 -7.09
C GLY A 807 -22.39 27.39 -6.49
N VAL A 808 -21.07 27.24 -6.60
CA VAL A 808 -20.10 28.26 -6.16
C VAL A 808 -20.33 29.60 -6.90
N CYS A 809 -20.50 29.57 -8.22
CA CYS A 809 -20.84 30.77 -9.01
C CYS A 809 -22.18 31.39 -8.59
N HIS A 810 -23.19 30.57 -8.31
CA HIS A 810 -24.49 31.03 -7.84
C HIS A 810 -24.38 31.73 -6.47
N GLU A 811 -23.62 31.18 -5.52
CA GLU A 811 -23.41 31.81 -4.22
C GLU A 811 -22.73 33.18 -4.33
N VAL A 812 -21.68 33.31 -5.15
CA VAL A 812 -20.98 34.58 -5.37
C VAL A 812 -21.90 35.63 -5.99
N THR A 813 -22.69 35.24 -6.99
CA THR A 813 -23.62 36.16 -7.67
C THR A 813 -24.81 36.55 -6.77
N ALA A 814 -25.31 35.63 -5.94
CA ALA A 814 -26.37 35.91 -4.96
C ALA A 814 -25.91 36.82 -3.79
N GLN A 815 -24.68 36.64 -3.28
CA GLN A 815 -24.11 37.50 -2.24
C GLN A 815 -23.88 38.94 -2.72
N ASN A 816 -23.48 39.12 -3.98
CA ASN A 816 -23.38 40.44 -4.61
C ASN A 816 -24.73 41.17 -4.70
N ASN A 817 -25.85 40.44 -4.77
CA ASN A 817 -27.20 40.99 -4.79
C ASN A 817 -27.69 41.42 -3.40
N THR A 818 -27.31 40.72 -2.32
CA THR A 818 -27.79 41.01 -0.96
C THR A 818 -27.08 42.19 -0.29
N LYS A 819 -25.77 42.40 -0.50
CA LYS A 819 -25.02 43.56 0.05
C LYS A 819 -25.49 44.92 -0.50
N LYS A 820 -26.15 44.95 -1.67
CA LYS A 820 -26.68 46.18 -2.29
C LYS A 820 -28.11 46.55 -1.88
N SER A 821 -28.82 45.73 -1.08
CA SER A 821 -30.25 45.95 -0.77
C SER A 821 -30.58 47.17 0.11
N LYS A 822 -29.58 47.91 0.63
CA LYS A 822 -29.79 49.18 1.35
C LYS A 822 -29.74 50.45 0.48
N ARG A 823 -29.51 50.34 -0.84
CA ARG A 823 -29.71 51.45 -1.81
C ARG A 823 -30.46 50.92 -3.04
N LYS A 824 -31.47 51.64 -3.51
CA LYS A 824 -32.35 51.27 -4.64
C LYS A 824 -31.59 50.60 -5.80
N THR A 825 -32.14 49.47 -6.22
CA THR A 825 -31.79 48.59 -7.34
C THR A 825 -31.25 49.30 -8.58
N ASN A 826 -30.02 48.94 -8.95
CA ASN A 826 -29.59 48.74 -10.33
C ASN A 826 -28.45 47.71 -10.30
N GLN A 827 -28.76 46.45 -10.58
CA GLN A 827 -27.74 45.47 -10.97
C GLN A 827 -27.07 46.02 -12.25
N SER A 828 -25.74 45.92 -12.36
CA SER A 828 -25.10 46.36 -13.60
C SER A 828 -25.56 45.46 -14.76
N PRO A 829 -25.67 45.98 -16.00
CA PRO A 829 -26.02 45.17 -17.17
C PRO A 829 -25.13 43.92 -17.28
N ASP A 830 -23.83 44.06 -16.99
CA ASP A 830 -22.89 42.95 -16.97
C ASP A 830 -23.19 41.87 -15.93
N GLN A 831 -23.71 42.23 -14.75
CA GLN A 831 -24.09 41.26 -13.72
C GLN A 831 -25.30 40.43 -14.18
N ILE A 832 -26.29 41.09 -14.76
CA ILE A 832 -27.49 40.43 -15.31
C ILE A 832 -27.10 39.45 -16.42
N LEU A 833 -26.27 39.89 -17.38
CA LEU A 833 -25.82 39.05 -18.48
C LEU A 833 -24.98 37.85 -18.00
N THR A 834 -24.18 38.03 -16.94
CA THR A 834 -23.40 36.93 -16.35
C THR A 834 -24.30 35.90 -15.68
N THR A 835 -25.29 36.34 -14.89
CA THR A 835 -26.29 35.43 -14.29
C THR A 835 -27.11 34.71 -15.36
N GLN A 836 -27.50 35.39 -16.44
CA GLN A 836 -28.19 34.75 -17.58
C GLN A 836 -27.33 33.66 -18.24
N MET A 837 -26.04 33.93 -18.49
CA MET A 837 -25.13 32.92 -19.03
C MET A 837 -24.99 31.71 -18.10
N LEU A 838 -24.86 31.93 -16.79
CA LEU A 838 -24.79 30.83 -15.81
C LEU A 838 -26.08 30.01 -15.76
N SER A 839 -27.25 30.65 -15.91
CA SER A 839 -28.53 29.96 -16.02
C SER A 839 -28.59 29.07 -17.26
N VAL A 840 -28.17 29.59 -18.42
CA VAL A 840 -28.15 28.83 -19.67
C VAL A 840 -27.17 27.64 -19.56
N LEU A 841 -26.00 27.85 -18.97
CA LEU A 841 -25.03 26.76 -18.72
C LEU A 841 -25.61 25.71 -17.76
N ASN A 842 -26.34 26.13 -16.73
CA ASN A 842 -27.05 25.23 -15.82
C ASN A 842 -28.13 24.40 -16.56
N ASP A 843 -28.84 24.99 -17.52
CA ASP A 843 -29.81 24.29 -18.36
C ASP A 843 -29.12 23.25 -19.26
N ASP A 844 -28.00 23.59 -19.90
CA ASP A 844 -27.22 22.64 -20.71
C ASP A 844 -26.75 21.43 -19.87
N VAL A 845 -26.33 21.65 -18.61
CA VAL A 845 -25.94 20.57 -17.69
C VAL A 845 -27.15 19.74 -17.24
N GLN A 846 -28.32 20.35 -17.03
CA GLN A 846 -29.56 19.62 -16.73
C GLN A 846 -29.98 18.71 -17.89
N GLU A 847 -29.86 19.17 -19.14
CA GLU A 847 -30.12 18.34 -20.32
C GLU A 847 -29.20 17.13 -20.38
N ILE A 848 -27.90 17.31 -20.09
CA ILE A 848 -26.93 16.21 -20.03
C ILE A 848 -27.27 15.23 -18.91
N VAL A 849 -27.65 15.71 -17.73
CA VAL A 849 -28.08 14.84 -16.63
C VAL A 849 -29.30 14.03 -17.03
N ALA A 850 -30.28 14.64 -17.70
CA ALA A 850 -31.45 13.92 -18.21
C ALA A 850 -31.08 12.87 -19.28
N PHE A 851 -30.14 13.19 -20.17
CA PHE A 851 -29.62 12.26 -21.17
C PHE A 851 -28.90 11.06 -20.54
N LEU A 852 -28.10 11.29 -19.50
CA LEU A 852 -27.48 10.21 -18.73
C LEU A 852 -28.54 9.35 -18.02
N GLU A 853 -29.59 9.96 -17.46
CA GLU A 853 -30.70 9.19 -16.86
C GLU A 853 -31.35 8.24 -17.88
N GLU A 854 -31.54 8.69 -19.13
CA GLU A 854 -32.07 7.86 -20.22
C GLU A 854 -31.14 6.71 -20.58
N ILE A 855 -29.82 6.96 -20.68
CA ILE A 855 -28.82 5.90 -20.94
C ILE A 855 -28.88 4.82 -19.86
N PHE A 856 -28.90 5.21 -18.57
CA PHE A 856 -28.91 4.26 -17.47
C PHE A 856 -30.29 3.60 -17.26
N GLU A 857 -31.38 4.21 -17.71
CA GLU A 857 -32.70 3.53 -17.77
C GLU A 857 -32.68 2.38 -18.79
N ASN A 858 -31.99 2.56 -19.90
CA ASN A 858 -31.88 1.61 -21.01
C ASN A 858 -30.56 0.83 -21.01
N TRP A 859 -29.94 0.64 -19.84
CA TRP A 859 -28.66 -0.05 -19.75
C TRP A 859 -28.76 -1.49 -20.31
N PRO A 860 -27.78 -1.97 -21.11
CA PRO A 860 -27.85 -3.28 -21.72
C PRO A 860 -28.02 -4.43 -20.72
N ASN A 861 -28.78 -5.46 -21.13
CA ASN A 861 -28.79 -6.76 -20.47
C ASN A 861 -27.75 -7.66 -21.13
N PHE A 862 -26.96 -8.35 -20.32
CA PHE A 862 -25.92 -9.25 -20.80
C PHE A 862 -26.32 -10.72 -20.61
N ASP A 863 -25.79 -11.59 -21.46
CA ASP A 863 -25.85 -13.03 -21.24
C ASP A 863 -24.77 -13.47 -20.24
N TYR A 864 -25.16 -14.28 -19.27
CA TYR A 864 -24.30 -14.83 -18.22
C TYR A 864 -24.33 -16.36 -18.19
N ASN A 865 -24.76 -16.99 -19.28
CA ASN A 865 -24.80 -18.44 -19.38
C ASN A 865 -23.39 -19.04 -19.27
N ASN A 866 -23.32 -20.20 -18.64
CA ASN A 866 -22.10 -20.97 -18.42
C ASN A 866 -22.46 -22.46 -18.35
N SER A 867 -21.49 -23.32 -18.63
CA SER A 867 -21.69 -24.77 -18.79
C SER A 867 -21.42 -25.59 -17.52
N LEU A 868 -21.10 -24.95 -16.38
CA LEU A 868 -20.66 -25.67 -15.18
C LEU A 868 -21.72 -26.60 -14.61
N GLU A 869 -22.94 -26.11 -14.45
CA GLU A 869 -24.03 -26.90 -13.87
C GLU A 869 -24.43 -28.07 -14.78
N GLU A 870 -24.38 -27.88 -16.10
CA GLU A 870 -24.60 -28.94 -17.09
C GLU A 870 -23.56 -30.06 -16.92
N GLN A 871 -22.28 -29.73 -16.90
CA GLN A 871 -21.21 -30.73 -16.71
C GLN A 871 -21.21 -31.38 -15.32
N MET A 872 -21.57 -30.66 -14.26
CA MET A 872 -21.73 -31.24 -12.92
C MET A 872 -22.86 -32.29 -12.89
N THR A 873 -23.93 -32.03 -13.64
CA THR A 873 -25.05 -32.97 -13.81
C THR A 873 -24.60 -34.20 -14.58
N GLU A 874 -23.82 -34.05 -15.65
CA GLU A 874 -23.24 -35.17 -16.41
C GLU A 874 -22.31 -36.06 -15.56
N LEU A 875 -21.65 -35.50 -14.55
CA LEU A 875 -20.72 -36.21 -13.66
C LEU A 875 -21.35 -36.71 -12.35
N ASP A 876 -22.68 -36.64 -12.21
CA ASP A 876 -23.45 -37.02 -11.01
C ASP A 876 -22.98 -36.31 -9.71
N ILE A 877 -22.46 -35.09 -9.82
CA ILE A 877 -21.95 -34.31 -8.69
C ILE A 877 -23.11 -33.58 -7.97
N ASN A 878 -23.63 -34.21 -6.91
CA ASN A 878 -24.57 -33.71 -5.89
C ASN A 878 -25.35 -32.39 -6.21
N ASN A 879 -26.66 -32.54 -6.44
CA ASN A 879 -27.65 -31.53 -6.86
C ASN A 879 -27.93 -30.35 -5.87
N LYS A 880 -27.05 -30.04 -4.91
CA LYS A 880 -27.27 -28.99 -3.90
C LYS A 880 -26.49 -27.69 -4.14
N TYR A 881 -25.41 -27.72 -4.92
CA TYR A 881 -24.68 -26.50 -5.28
C TYR A 881 -25.39 -25.78 -6.42
N GLN A 882 -25.62 -24.48 -6.27
CA GLN A 882 -26.11 -23.60 -7.31
C GLN A 882 -25.06 -22.51 -7.54
N CYS A 883 -24.64 -22.34 -8.78
CA CYS A 883 -23.60 -21.38 -9.12
C CYS A 883 -24.11 -19.94 -8.94
N PRO A 884 -23.53 -19.14 -8.03
CA PRO A 884 -24.07 -17.82 -7.74
C PRO A 884 -23.68 -16.76 -8.78
N VAL A 885 -22.82 -17.09 -9.76
CA VAL A 885 -22.19 -16.11 -10.66
C VAL A 885 -23.21 -15.32 -11.46
N LYS A 886 -24.15 -15.99 -12.13
CA LYS A 886 -25.20 -15.34 -12.94
C LYS A 886 -26.04 -14.37 -12.11
N GLN A 887 -26.44 -14.78 -10.91
CA GLN A 887 -27.22 -13.96 -10.00
C GLN A 887 -26.40 -12.75 -9.51
N LYS A 888 -25.17 -12.97 -9.03
CA LYS A 888 -24.27 -11.90 -8.57
C LYS A 888 -23.99 -10.85 -9.64
N LEU A 889 -23.75 -11.28 -10.87
CA LEU A 889 -23.48 -10.35 -11.98
C LEU A 889 -24.71 -9.50 -12.30
N LYS A 890 -25.88 -10.14 -12.41
CA LYS A 890 -27.15 -9.45 -12.68
C LYS A 890 -27.52 -8.46 -11.59
N GLU A 891 -27.49 -8.89 -10.32
CA GLU A 891 -27.80 -8.04 -9.17
C GLU A 891 -26.79 -6.91 -9.02
N GLY A 892 -25.50 -7.18 -9.26
CA GLY A 892 -24.45 -6.17 -9.17
C GLY A 892 -24.62 -5.04 -10.19
N ILE A 893 -24.93 -5.36 -11.45
CA ILE A 893 -25.19 -4.32 -12.47
C ILE A 893 -26.47 -3.55 -12.15
N GLN A 894 -27.53 -4.23 -11.71
CA GLN A 894 -28.77 -3.58 -11.30
C GLN A 894 -28.53 -2.60 -10.14
N GLU A 895 -27.70 -2.97 -9.18
CA GLU A 895 -27.34 -2.11 -8.05
C GLU A 895 -26.54 -0.88 -8.51
N ILE A 896 -25.53 -1.07 -9.36
CA ILE A 896 -24.74 0.03 -9.95
C ILE A 896 -25.66 1.02 -10.67
N VAL A 897 -26.52 0.51 -11.57
CA VAL A 897 -27.45 1.34 -12.35
C VAL A 897 -28.42 2.09 -11.42
N THR A 898 -28.95 1.43 -10.39
CA THR A 898 -29.85 2.04 -9.42
C THR A 898 -29.18 3.16 -8.62
N GLU A 899 -27.92 2.94 -8.22
CA GLU A 899 -27.12 3.93 -7.50
C GLU A 899 -26.88 5.18 -8.37
N VAL A 900 -26.45 4.99 -9.62
CA VAL A 900 -26.21 6.08 -10.58
C VAL A 900 -27.50 6.86 -10.86
N LYS A 901 -28.62 6.18 -11.12
CA LYS A 901 -29.92 6.85 -11.32
C LYS A 901 -30.35 7.67 -10.10
N THR A 902 -30.12 7.15 -8.90
CA THR A 902 -30.42 7.88 -7.65
C THR A 902 -29.54 9.12 -7.50
N MET A 903 -28.28 9.02 -7.89
CA MET A 903 -27.33 10.12 -7.90
C MET A 903 -27.74 11.22 -8.91
N LEU A 904 -28.05 10.85 -10.15
CA LEU A 904 -28.47 11.79 -11.20
C LEU A 904 -29.77 12.53 -10.82
N LYS A 905 -30.74 11.85 -10.21
CA LYS A 905 -31.97 12.49 -9.70
C LYS A 905 -31.69 13.55 -8.64
N LYS A 906 -30.74 13.29 -7.73
CA LYS A 906 -30.31 14.28 -6.73
C LYS A 906 -29.64 15.48 -7.40
N LYS A 907 -28.85 15.25 -8.45
CA LYS A 907 -28.20 16.31 -9.24
C LYS A 907 -29.21 17.17 -9.98
N SER A 908 -30.17 16.55 -10.66
CA SER A 908 -31.28 17.26 -11.31
C SER A 908 -32.02 18.16 -10.31
N LYS A 909 -32.34 17.65 -9.12
CA LYS A 909 -32.98 18.44 -8.06
C LYS A 909 -32.11 19.61 -7.58
N TYR A 910 -30.81 19.41 -7.43
CA TYR A 910 -29.88 20.46 -7.02
C TYR A 910 -29.73 21.56 -8.09
N LEU A 911 -29.57 21.20 -9.36
CA LEU A 911 -29.45 22.17 -10.45
C LEU A 911 -30.70 23.04 -10.61
N LYS A 912 -31.89 22.46 -10.40
CA LYS A 912 -33.16 23.20 -10.35
C LYS A 912 -33.24 24.19 -9.18
N SER A 913 -32.47 23.98 -8.11
CA SER A 913 -32.42 24.92 -6.98
C SER A 913 -31.47 26.10 -7.22
N LEU A 914 -30.65 26.07 -8.27
CA LEU A 914 -29.76 27.15 -8.69
C LEU A 914 -30.39 28.13 -9.68
N GLN A 915 -31.62 27.84 -10.15
CA GLN A 915 -32.38 28.67 -11.09
C GLN A 915 -33.10 29.83 -10.39
#